data_AF-A0A401G7N0-F1
#
_entry.id   AF-A0A401G7N0-F1
#
_cell.length_a   1.000
_cell.length_b   1.000
_cell.length_c   1.000
_cell.angle_alpha   90.00
_cell.angle_beta   90.00
_cell.angle_gamma   90.00
#
_symmetry.space_group_name_H-M   'P 1'
#
loop_
_entity.id
_entity.type
_entity.pdbx_description
1 polymer ?
#
loop_
_entity_poly.entity_id
_entity_poly.type
_entity_poly.pdbx_seq_one_letter_code
_entity_poly.pdbx_strand_id
1 'polypeptide(L)'
;MLRSLRPSPRCSTDLLRRPDRVIPRLAPVRYGSTTPTPDPATLPDIEPARLEIERTGEPKKRPEPSEIVFGHNFTDHMLVVPWNATTGWDAPKIKPYGPLLLEPSCSVFHYAQELFEGLKAYRQESGKITLFRPDMNFKRMNTSASRIALPNFKPEAMLELLKKLIQEDKDWVPGLPGYSLYIRPTMIGTQAALGIAPAKEALLYVICCPVGPYYPKGFKPVALYGTTKYIRAAPGGIGGYKLGANYAPGLVAQREIEKQGYIQNLWLHGPDHLITEVGTMNAFVVFKRPDGATELVTPPLDGMILPGVTRDSVLSLARWHASGQAKIADLPDDLVVSERSVSMKEVKEAEKTGTLVEFFGTGTAAVISPVDRIGYLGEDIHIPTGPDGMGPVSRPIWKQLTSIQTGKIPHEWSVVSVDTSQLQDLDDCDRARGIVRSWARLVGFSNIKFPVLLNVACMALRPSLSVRPCRAKWRTGKARYIYAPCVSTRNYAVVGSTTYVGEPPSPPSPPPTEQPPSSSFKPPDASTAFDARVLYELRRHATPPGSEDRLHDLPELILQYLDRSERVLDVGLPYESRPSADRRTPFDSNASEENHTVAMVVHAAQSGEEHKITHCSGFAINAPGMSEGEAVFVTCAHTLEEIRHSPVLNAIPKPHVSGSLLVSGDASSPTFSPVSAVLSALHRSDLVLLSATAPANLRTLPVSPYPAHPGTPIRAHFVCEAPPTSTSDADADGWTPWVGGTWSKWVRGTVVEYRDSAGREAKPGSYDALAHLHFDPPPTPGSSGGPIVDEESGAVIGVMLGTQLQNRVEGVRGWGVPAEMIFEMFRLPGLKLKRQ
;
A
#
# COMPACT_ATOMS: atom_id res chain seq x y z
N MET A 1 -2.74 77.79 6.65
CA MET A 1 -1.71 78.82 6.37
C MET A 1 -1.03 78.50 5.05
N LEU A 2 -0.53 79.53 4.36
CA LEU A 2 0.37 79.60 3.17
C LEU A 2 0.91 78.27 2.60
N ARG A 3 0.73 77.95 1.29
CA ARG A 3 1.56 78.42 0.14
C ARG A 3 3.05 78.02 0.26
N SER A 4 3.78 77.57 -0.77
CA SER A 4 3.51 77.28 -2.20
C SER A 4 4.81 76.81 -2.91
N LEU A 5 4.73 76.36 -4.17
CA LEU A 5 5.71 76.48 -5.30
C LEU A 5 6.21 75.18 -5.98
N ARG A 6 5.97 75.13 -7.30
CA ARG A 6 6.77 74.49 -8.38
C ARG A 6 7.92 75.47 -8.79
N PRO A 7 8.87 75.21 -9.74
CA PRO A 7 8.90 74.19 -10.81
C PRO A 7 10.29 73.57 -11.18
N SER A 8 10.28 72.77 -12.25
CA SER A 8 11.43 72.23 -13.03
C SER A 8 12.18 73.30 -13.85
N PRO A 9 13.38 73.07 -14.46
CA PRO A 9 13.50 72.38 -15.79
C PRO A 9 14.86 71.78 -16.28
N ARG A 10 14.80 70.85 -17.28
CA ARG A 10 15.79 70.56 -18.39
C ARG A 10 17.20 69.99 -18.00
N CYS A 11 18.02 69.36 -18.87
CA CYS A 11 18.07 69.30 -20.36
C CYS A 11 18.68 67.98 -20.95
N SER A 12 18.58 67.86 -22.28
CA SER A 12 19.10 66.93 -23.34
C SER A 12 20.46 66.19 -23.13
N THR A 13 20.89 65.16 -23.90
CA THR A 13 20.82 64.89 -25.37
C THR A 13 20.95 63.40 -25.78
N ASP A 14 20.25 63.00 -26.86
CA ASP A 14 20.72 62.39 -28.15
C ASP A 14 22.03 61.57 -28.24
N LEU A 15 22.27 60.61 -29.16
CA LEU A 15 21.53 60.00 -30.30
C LEU A 15 22.31 58.74 -30.78
N LEU A 16 21.66 57.75 -31.41
CA LEU A 16 22.02 57.16 -32.74
C LEU A 16 21.16 55.92 -33.09
N ARG A 17 21.18 55.50 -34.36
CA ARG A 17 20.04 54.81 -35.03
C ARG A 17 20.51 53.86 -36.16
N ARG A 18 19.65 52.88 -36.54
CA ARG A 18 19.59 52.11 -37.82
C ARG A 18 20.55 50.89 -38.02
N PRO A 19 20.24 49.95 -38.96
CA PRO A 19 18.93 49.52 -39.50
C PRO A 19 18.77 47.98 -39.68
N ASP A 20 17.61 47.60 -40.23
CA ASP A 20 17.08 46.25 -40.50
C ASP A 20 17.88 45.35 -41.46
N ARG A 21 17.66 44.03 -41.33
CA ARG A 21 17.65 43.07 -42.46
C ARG A 21 16.52 42.04 -42.32
N VAL A 22 15.73 41.92 -43.39
CA VAL A 22 14.63 40.94 -43.56
C VAL A 22 15.10 39.81 -44.49
N ILE A 23 14.71 38.56 -44.21
CA ILE A 23 14.63 37.43 -45.16
C ILE A 23 13.71 36.33 -44.55
N PRO A 24 13.02 35.49 -45.36
CA PRO A 24 11.58 35.24 -45.14
C PRO A 24 11.19 33.92 -44.43
N ARG A 25 9.89 33.82 -44.14
CA ARG A 25 9.21 32.70 -43.46
C ARG A 25 9.28 31.38 -44.23
N LEU A 26 9.51 30.29 -43.49
CA LEU A 26 8.95 28.96 -43.76
C LEU A 26 7.99 28.60 -42.62
N ALA A 27 6.91 27.87 -42.91
CA ALA A 27 5.78 27.70 -42.01
C ALA A 27 6.05 26.68 -40.88
N PRO A 28 5.59 26.94 -39.64
CA PRO A 28 5.67 25.94 -38.58
C PRO A 28 4.62 24.84 -38.79
N VAL A 29 5.09 23.59 -38.79
CA VAL A 29 4.24 22.40 -38.67
C VAL A 29 3.53 22.43 -37.31
N ARG A 30 2.22 22.16 -37.29
CA ARG A 30 1.44 22.10 -36.04
C ARG A 30 1.85 20.86 -35.24
N TYR A 31 2.49 21.05 -34.09
CA TYR A 31 2.47 20.05 -33.02
C TYR A 31 1.13 20.10 -32.28
N GLY A 32 0.57 18.93 -32.00
CA GLY A 32 -0.76 18.77 -31.39
C GLY A 32 -0.80 19.11 -29.91
N SER A 33 -1.97 19.56 -29.45
CA SER A 33 -2.30 19.79 -28.05
C SER A 33 -2.22 18.50 -27.23
N THR A 34 -1.40 18.46 -26.18
CA THR A 34 -1.45 17.41 -25.15
C THR A 34 -2.54 17.73 -24.13
N THR A 35 -3.58 16.90 -24.09
CA THR A 35 -4.62 16.93 -23.05
C THR A 35 -4.04 16.49 -21.69
N PRO A 36 -4.53 17.03 -20.56
CA PRO A 36 -4.14 16.54 -19.24
C PRO A 36 -4.57 15.07 -19.05
N THR A 37 -3.66 14.26 -18.49
CA THR A 37 -3.95 12.91 -17.96
C THR A 37 -4.98 13.02 -16.83
N PRO A 38 -6.10 12.29 -16.87
CA PRO A 38 -7.04 12.23 -15.74
C PRO A 38 -6.44 11.51 -14.53
N ASP A 39 -7.06 11.70 -13.37
CA ASP A 39 -6.66 11.02 -12.14
C ASP A 39 -6.90 9.50 -12.23
N PRO A 40 -5.92 8.63 -11.90
CA PRO A 40 -6.08 7.18 -11.95
C PRO A 40 -7.29 6.61 -11.20
N ALA A 41 -7.79 7.28 -10.17
CA ALA A 41 -8.98 6.86 -9.43
C ALA A 41 -10.32 7.25 -10.11
N THR A 42 -10.27 8.08 -11.16
CA THR A 42 -11.42 8.42 -12.02
C THR A 42 -11.41 7.69 -13.37
N LEU A 43 -10.31 6.98 -13.68
CA LEU A 43 -10.18 6.23 -14.91
C LEU A 43 -11.07 4.97 -14.90
N PRO A 44 -11.59 4.54 -16.08
CA PRO A 44 -12.23 3.24 -16.24
C PRO A 44 -11.38 2.08 -15.70
N ASP A 45 -12.02 1.30 -14.85
CA ASP A 45 -11.53 0.00 -14.39
C ASP A 45 -11.77 -1.09 -15.45
N ILE A 46 -11.29 -2.31 -15.23
CA ILE A 46 -11.59 -3.45 -16.09
C ILE A 46 -13.12 -3.66 -16.17
N GLU A 47 -13.67 -3.63 -17.38
CA GLU A 47 -15.09 -3.85 -17.67
C GLU A 47 -15.31 -5.20 -18.39
N PRO A 48 -15.72 -6.28 -17.70
CA PRO A 48 -15.96 -7.58 -18.33
C PRO A 48 -17.06 -7.55 -19.40
N ALA A 49 -17.99 -6.59 -19.32
CA ALA A 49 -19.03 -6.37 -20.32
C ALA A 49 -18.50 -5.89 -21.69
N ARG A 50 -17.27 -5.34 -21.74
CA ARG A 50 -16.57 -4.92 -22.96
C ARG A 50 -15.65 -6.01 -23.54
N LEU A 51 -15.73 -7.24 -23.03
CA LEU A 51 -14.91 -8.36 -23.47
C LEU A 51 -15.14 -8.73 -24.94
N GLU A 52 -14.08 -8.61 -25.73
CA GLU A 52 -14.00 -9.17 -27.09
C GLU A 52 -13.45 -10.60 -27.04
N ILE A 53 -14.00 -11.52 -27.84
CA ILE A 53 -13.53 -12.91 -27.93
C ILE A 53 -13.25 -13.26 -29.40
N GLU A 54 -11.98 -13.49 -29.70
CA GLU A 54 -11.48 -14.04 -30.95
C GLU A 54 -11.06 -15.49 -30.71
N ARG A 55 -11.81 -16.43 -31.30
CA ARG A 55 -11.53 -17.88 -31.18
C ARG A 55 -10.48 -18.31 -32.20
N THR A 56 -9.59 -19.23 -31.82
CA THR A 56 -8.65 -19.82 -32.78
C THR A 56 -9.37 -20.55 -33.90
N GLY A 57 -8.91 -20.38 -35.14
CA GLY A 57 -9.29 -21.20 -36.28
C GLY A 57 -8.53 -22.53 -36.34
N GLU A 58 -7.44 -22.65 -35.58
CA GLU A 58 -6.53 -23.80 -35.56
C GLU A 58 -6.28 -24.24 -34.11
N PRO A 59 -7.18 -25.03 -33.49
CA PRO A 59 -6.98 -25.57 -32.15
C PRO A 59 -5.80 -26.54 -32.11
N LYS A 60 -4.94 -26.41 -31.10
CA LYS A 60 -3.77 -27.27 -30.92
C LYS A 60 -4.20 -28.67 -30.48
N LYS A 61 -3.39 -29.69 -30.82
CA LYS A 61 -3.52 -31.00 -30.17
C LYS A 61 -3.19 -30.85 -28.68
N ARG A 62 -4.13 -31.23 -27.81
CA ARG A 62 -3.89 -31.34 -26.36
C ARG A 62 -2.80 -32.40 -26.10
N PRO A 63 -1.82 -32.14 -25.20
CA PRO A 63 -0.76 -33.11 -24.88
C PRO A 63 -1.33 -34.32 -24.16
N GLU A 64 -0.74 -35.49 -24.39
CA GLU A 64 -1.01 -36.68 -23.57
C GLU A 64 -0.48 -36.47 -22.15
N PRO A 65 -1.04 -37.13 -21.11
CA PRO A 65 -0.62 -36.92 -19.72
C PRO A 65 0.88 -37.10 -19.46
N SER A 66 1.53 -38.02 -20.19
CA SER A 66 2.97 -38.26 -20.14
C SER A 66 3.83 -37.17 -20.78
N GLU A 67 3.25 -36.30 -21.61
CA GLU A 67 3.92 -35.20 -22.32
C GLU A 67 3.83 -33.87 -21.56
N ILE A 68 3.02 -33.79 -20.49
CA ILE A 68 2.77 -32.56 -19.74
C ILE A 68 3.99 -32.22 -18.88
N VAL A 69 4.76 -31.23 -19.32
CA VAL A 69 5.85 -30.62 -18.55
C VAL A 69 5.43 -29.21 -18.12
N PHE A 70 5.66 -28.87 -16.84
CA PHE A 70 5.23 -27.61 -16.25
C PHE A 70 5.73 -26.40 -17.07
N GLY A 71 4.80 -25.63 -17.65
CA GLY A 71 5.12 -24.42 -18.40
C GLY A 71 5.60 -24.61 -19.84
N HIS A 72 5.48 -25.82 -20.43
CA HIS A 72 5.88 -26.07 -21.82
C HIS A 72 4.71 -26.13 -22.82
N ASN A 73 3.55 -26.66 -22.40
CA ASN A 73 2.34 -26.71 -23.23
C ASN A 73 1.41 -25.56 -22.84
N PHE A 74 0.90 -24.79 -23.81
CA PHE A 74 0.00 -23.66 -23.56
C PHE A 74 -1.33 -23.82 -24.30
N THR A 75 -2.43 -23.39 -23.67
CA THR A 75 -3.79 -23.50 -24.20
C THR A 75 -4.01 -22.70 -25.48
N ASP A 76 -5.18 -22.84 -26.10
CA ASP A 76 -5.46 -22.22 -27.40
C ASP A 76 -5.59 -20.70 -27.34
N HIS A 77 -6.02 -20.15 -26.20
CA HIS A 77 -6.28 -18.72 -26.04
C HIS A 77 -5.44 -18.07 -24.94
N MET A 78 -5.38 -16.74 -24.97
CA MET A 78 -4.87 -15.90 -23.90
C MET A 78 -5.78 -14.69 -23.69
N LEU A 79 -5.85 -14.19 -22.46
CA LEU A 79 -6.47 -12.89 -22.17
C LEU A 79 -5.41 -11.79 -22.28
N VAL A 80 -5.76 -10.65 -22.86
CA VAL A 80 -4.99 -9.40 -22.83
C VAL A 80 -5.89 -8.22 -22.46
N VAL A 81 -5.39 -7.32 -21.61
CA VAL A 81 -6.05 -6.09 -21.19
C VAL A 81 -5.00 -4.96 -21.17
N PRO A 82 -4.97 -4.09 -22.19
CA PRO A 82 -4.11 -2.90 -22.17
C PRO A 82 -4.56 -1.89 -21.12
N TRP A 83 -3.63 -1.07 -20.64
CA TRP A 83 -3.91 0.08 -19.79
C TRP A 83 -3.08 1.29 -20.19
N ASN A 84 -3.68 2.47 -20.11
CA ASN A 84 -3.01 3.75 -20.36
C ASN A 84 -3.40 4.78 -19.29
N ALA A 85 -2.43 5.55 -18.81
CA ALA A 85 -2.63 6.59 -17.79
C ALA A 85 -3.56 7.75 -18.19
N THR A 86 -3.97 7.84 -19.46
CA THR A 86 -4.98 8.80 -19.94
C THR A 86 -6.39 8.23 -20.05
N THR A 87 -6.56 6.91 -20.24
CA THR A 87 -7.86 6.29 -20.57
C THR A 87 -8.28 5.15 -19.65
N GLY A 88 -7.41 4.70 -18.75
CA GLY A 88 -7.68 3.57 -17.85
C GLY A 88 -7.44 2.23 -18.51
N TRP A 89 -8.19 1.22 -18.09
CA TRP A 89 -8.18 -0.11 -18.71
C TRP A 89 -8.99 -0.10 -20.01
N ASP A 90 -8.37 -0.62 -21.08
CA ASP A 90 -9.04 -0.79 -22.36
C ASP A 90 -9.94 -2.05 -22.38
N ALA A 91 -10.67 -2.22 -23.48
CA ALA A 91 -11.53 -3.38 -23.68
C ALA A 91 -10.71 -4.69 -23.57
N PRO A 92 -11.05 -5.60 -22.63
CA PRO A 92 -10.34 -6.86 -22.48
C PRO A 92 -10.59 -7.75 -23.70
N LYS A 93 -9.58 -8.52 -24.11
CA LYS A 93 -9.68 -9.41 -25.28
C LYS A 93 -9.19 -10.81 -24.94
N ILE A 94 -10.03 -11.82 -25.13
CA ILE A 94 -9.59 -13.21 -25.27
C ILE A 94 -9.28 -13.41 -26.75
N LYS A 95 -8.07 -13.85 -27.06
CA LYS A 95 -7.58 -14.04 -28.43
C LYS A 95 -6.74 -15.31 -28.54
N PRO A 96 -6.39 -15.80 -29.74
CA PRO A 96 -5.48 -16.94 -29.89
C PRO A 96 -4.14 -16.69 -29.19
N TYR A 97 -3.59 -17.71 -28.54
CA TYR A 97 -2.29 -17.66 -27.88
C TYR A 97 -1.19 -17.35 -28.90
N GLY A 98 -0.38 -16.32 -28.63
CA GLY A 98 0.69 -15.90 -29.54
C GLY A 98 1.70 -14.95 -28.89
N PRO A 99 2.72 -14.51 -29.64
CA PRO A 99 3.74 -13.59 -29.14
C PRO A 99 3.17 -12.22 -28.81
N LEU A 100 3.81 -11.52 -27.87
CA LEU A 100 3.56 -10.10 -27.59
C LEU A 100 4.45 -9.26 -28.51
N LEU A 101 3.85 -8.32 -29.24
CA LEU A 101 4.57 -7.30 -30.00
C LEU A 101 4.78 -6.08 -29.11
N LEU A 102 6.02 -5.83 -28.69
CA LEU A 102 6.41 -4.76 -27.77
C LEU A 102 7.59 -3.98 -28.35
N GLU A 103 7.65 -2.68 -28.06
CA GLU A 103 8.79 -1.85 -28.43
C GLU A 103 10.05 -2.29 -27.66
N PRO A 104 11.25 -2.32 -28.27
CA PRO A 104 12.50 -2.66 -27.57
C PRO A 104 12.82 -1.71 -26.40
N SER A 105 12.23 -0.51 -26.36
CA SER A 105 12.36 0.49 -25.30
C SER A 105 11.31 0.36 -24.18
N CYS A 106 10.44 -0.66 -24.18
CA CYS A 106 9.46 -0.87 -23.11
C CYS A 106 10.15 -1.07 -21.74
N SER A 107 9.66 -0.40 -20.70
CA SER A 107 10.27 -0.38 -19.35
C SER A 107 10.50 -1.76 -18.73
N VAL A 108 9.66 -2.76 -19.05
CA VAL A 108 9.86 -4.16 -18.64
C VAL A 108 11.24 -4.73 -19.00
N PHE A 109 11.75 -4.45 -20.20
CA PHE A 109 13.01 -5.02 -20.70
C PHE A 109 14.26 -4.41 -20.03
N HIS A 110 14.15 -3.20 -19.48
CA HIS A 110 15.29 -2.44 -18.93
C HIS A 110 15.30 -2.42 -17.40
N TYR A 111 14.11 -2.39 -16.78
CA TYR A 111 13.96 -2.14 -15.34
C TYR A 111 13.15 -3.21 -14.60
N ALA A 112 12.80 -4.31 -15.27
CA ALA A 112 12.01 -5.41 -14.69
C ALA A 112 10.72 -4.93 -14.00
N GLN A 113 10.04 -3.94 -14.60
CA GLN A 113 8.76 -3.41 -14.14
C GLN A 113 7.64 -4.40 -14.48
N GLU A 114 7.66 -5.55 -13.81
CA GLU A 114 6.78 -6.68 -14.06
C GLU A 114 6.46 -7.47 -12.78
N LEU A 115 5.28 -8.07 -12.79
CA LEU A 115 4.78 -8.96 -11.75
C LEU A 115 3.99 -10.11 -12.38
N PHE A 116 3.85 -11.21 -11.64
CA PHE A 116 3.03 -12.33 -12.08
C PHE A 116 2.35 -13.03 -10.92
N GLU A 117 1.26 -13.73 -11.24
CA GLU A 117 0.54 -14.60 -10.31
C GLU A 117 0.62 -16.08 -10.70
N GLY A 118 0.18 -16.95 -9.79
CA GLY A 118 0.22 -18.39 -9.99
C GLY A 118 -0.86 -19.11 -9.20
N LEU A 119 -1.97 -19.39 -9.88
CA LEU A 119 -3.11 -20.15 -9.36
C LEU A 119 -3.46 -21.35 -10.26
N LYS A 120 -4.39 -22.19 -9.83
CA LYS A 120 -4.80 -23.42 -10.53
C LYS A 120 -6.31 -23.54 -10.65
N ALA A 121 -6.77 -24.07 -11.78
CA ALA A 121 -8.11 -24.60 -11.95
C ALA A 121 -8.10 -26.14 -11.92
N TYR A 122 -9.12 -26.72 -11.29
CA TYR A 122 -9.26 -28.16 -11.08
C TYR A 122 -10.59 -28.62 -11.68
N ARG A 123 -10.59 -29.78 -12.36
CA ARG A 123 -11.84 -30.43 -12.77
C ARG A 123 -12.31 -31.37 -11.65
N GLN A 124 -13.54 -31.19 -11.21
CA GLN A 124 -14.22 -32.08 -10.28
C GLN A 124 -14.80 -33.30 -11.02
N GLU A 125 -15.04 -34.37 -10.27
CA GLU A 125 -15.77 -35.57 -10.75
C GLU A 125 -17.21 -35.22 -11.22
N SER A 126 -17.79 -34.13 -10.72
CA SER A 126 -19.07 -33.54 -11.16
C SER A 126 -19.02 -32.84 -12.54
N GLY A 127 -17.85 -32.79 -13.19
CA GLY A 127 -17.58 -32.04 -14.41
C GLY A 127 -17.23 -30.56 -14.19
N LYS A 128 -17.67 -29.97 -13.07
CA LYS A 128 -17.42 -28.56 -12.70
C LYS A 128 -15.92 -28.26 -12.66
N ILE A 129 -15.56 -27.06 -13.10
CA ILE A 129 -14.20 -26.53 -13.01
C ILE A 129 -14.17 -25.47 -11.90
N THR A 130 -13.27 -25.62 -10.93
CA THR A 130 -13.13 -24.71 -9.79
C THR A 130 -11.74 -24.08 -9.70
N LEU A 131 -11.68 -22.90 -9.09
CA LEU A 131 -10.48 -22.14 -8.78
C LEU A 131 -10.21 -22.18 -7.28
N PHE A 132 -8.96 -22.37 -6.87
CA PHE A 132 -8.58 -22.33 -5.46
C PHE A 132 -8.16 -20.93 -5.03
N ARG A 133 -8.96 -20.30 -4.15
CA ARG A 133 -8.74 -18.96 -3.55
C ARG A 133 -8.22 -17.88 -4.52
N PRO A 134 -8.92 -17.63 -5.66
CA PRO A 134 -8.46 -16.66 -6.66
C PRO A 134 -8.41 -15.23 -6.10
N ASP A 135 -9.30 -14.89 -5.17
CA ASP A 135 -9.36 -13.65 -4.39
C ASP A 135 -8.01 -13.29 -3.74
N MET A 136 -7.38 -14.22 -3.04
CA MET A 136 -6.07 -14.01 -2.39
C MET A 136 -4.95 -13.76 -3.40
N ASN A 137 -5.03 -14.38 -4.59
CA ASN A 137 -4.05 -14.16 -5.66
C ASN A 137 -4.23 -12.76 -6.28
N PHE A 138 -5.47 -12.32 -6.53
CA PHE A 138 -5.74 -10.97 -7.04
C PHE A 138 -5.41 -9.86 -6.02
N LYS A 139 -5.67 -10.10 -4.72
CA LYS A 139 -5.23 -9.22 -3.62
C LYS A 139 -3.71 -9.02 -3.68
N ARG A 140 -2.94 -10.11 -3.74
CA ARG A 140 -1.46 -10.07 -3.84
C ARG A 140 -0.96 -9.49 -5.16
N MET A 141 -1.69 -9.67 -6.26
CA MET A 141 -1.39 -9.05 -7.56
C MET A 141 -1.48 -7.52 -7.49
N ASN A 142 -2.57 -6.97 -6.94
CA ASN A 142 -2.72 -5.52 -6.70
C ASN A 142 -1.68 -4.97 -5.71
N THR A 143 -1.39 -5.70 -4.62
CA THR A 143 -0.31 -5.32 -3.68
C THR A 143 1.05 -5.27 -4.38
N SER A 144 1.30 -6.18 -5.33
CA SER A 144 2.54 -6.19 -6.13
C SER A 144 2.56 -5.07 -7.18
N ALA A 145 1.42 -4.77 -7.84
CA ALA A 145 1.30 -3.72 -8.84
C ALA A 145 1.58 -2.35 -8.23
N SER A 146 0.96 -2.09 -7.08
CA SER A 146 1.15 -0.88 -6.29
C SER A 146 2.61 -0.64 -5.88
N ARG A 147 3.40 -1.71 -5.63
CA ARG A 147 4.82 -1.59 -5.23
C ARG A 147 5.74 -1.13 -6.35
N ILE A 148 5.38 -1.36 -7.63
CA ILE A 148 6.18 -0.97 -8.81
C ILE A 148 5.47 0.03 -9.73
N ALA A 149 4.51 0.77 -9.16
CA ALA A 149 3.74 1.81 -9.86
C ALA A 149 3.07 1.31 -11.17
N LEU A 150 2.52 0.10 -11.12
CA LEU A 150 1.62 -0.45 -12.13
C LEU A 150 0.15 -0.31 -11.68
N PRO A 151 -0.82 -0.27 -12.61
CA PRO A 151 -2.24 -0.06 -12.29
C PRO A 151 -2.85 -1.21 -11.48
N ASN A 152 -3.75 -0.87 -10.57
CA ASN A 152 -4.63 -1.83 -9.90
C ASN A 152 -5.91 -2.08 -10.72
N PHE A 153 -6.64 -3.14 -10.37
CA PHE A 153 -7.94 -3.50 -10.95
C PHE A 153 -8.89 -4.06 -9.87
N LYS A 154 -10.21 -4.06 -10.09
CA LYS A 154 -11.15 -4.79 -9.20
C LYS A 154 -10.98 -6.32 -9.30
N PRO A 155 -10.73 -7.04 -8.20
CA PRO A 155 -10.59 -8.51 -8.20
C PRO A 155 -11.78 -9.25 -8.84
N GLU A 156 -12.99 -8.70 -8.70
CA GLU A 156 -14.23 -9.29 -9.20
C GLU A 156 -14.28 -9.27 -10.73
N ALA A 157 -13.90 -8.15 -11.34
CA ALA A 157 -13.82 -8.00 -12.80
C ALA A 157 -12.76 -8.94 -13.39
N MET A 158 -11.59 -9.04 -12.75
CA MET A 158 -10.55 -9.98 -13.15
C MET A 158 -10.97 -11.44 -12.97
N LEU A 159 -11.73 -11.76 -11.92
CA LEU A 159 -12.31 -13.09 -11.73
C LEU A 159 -13.30 -13.45 -12.84
N GLU A 160 -14.19 -12.54 -13.25
CA GLU A 160 -15.11 -12.77 -14.36
C GLU A 160 -14.38 -13.03 -15.68
N LEU A 161 -13.37 -12.22 -16.02
CA LEU A 161 -12.55 -12.44 -17.21
C LEU A 161 -11.80 -13.77 -17.16
N LEU A 162 -11.26 -14.15 -16.01
CA LEU A 162 -10.61 -15.44 -15.84
C LEU A 162 -11.59 -16.61 -16.03
N LYS A 163 -12.81 -16.51 -15.51
CA LYS A 163 -13.87 -17.51 -15.75
C LYS A 163 -14.20 -17.63 -17.24
N LYS A 164 -14.22 -16.52 -17.98
CA LYS A 164 -14.41 -16.52 -19.44
C LYS A 164 -13.27 -17.20 -20.18
N LEU A 165 -12.01 -16.91 -19.85
CA LEU A 165 -10.85 -17.59 -20.45
C LEU A 165 -10.89 -19.11 -20.19
N ILE A 166 -11.20 -19.53 -18.96
CA ILE A 166 -11.34 -20.95 -18.60
C ILE A 166 -12.57 -21.59 -19.26
N GLN A 167 -13.61 -20.83 -19.59
CA GLN A 167 -14.78 -21.32 -20.32
C GLN A 167 -14.44 -21.62 -21.79
N GLU A 168 -13.65 -20.76 -22.44
CA GLU A 168 -13.19 -20.99 -23.83
C GLU A 168 -12.17 -22.13 -23.89
N ASP A 169 -11.19 -22.17 -22.96
CA ASP A 169 -10.20 -23.25 -22.85
C ASP A 169 -10.65 -24.41 -21.93
N LYS A 170 -11.98 -24.62 -21.76
CA LYS A 170 -12.55 -25.60 -20.80
C LYS A 170 -11.98 -27.00 -20.97
N ASP A 171 -11.67 -27.38 -22.20
CA ASP A 171 -11.20 -28.71 -22.60
C ASP A 171 -9.71 -28.95 -22.33
N TRP A 172 -8.96 -27.90 -21.97
CA TRP A 172 -7.56 -27.99 -21.54
C TRP A 172 -7.40 -28.31 -20.04
N VAL A 173 -8.46 -28.16 -19.23
CA VAL A 173 -8.41 -28.53 -17.81
C VAL A 173 -8.39 -30.06 -17.67
N PRO A 174 -7.30 -30.69 -17.21
CA PRO A 174 -7.23 -32.14 -17.14
C PRO A 174 -8.20 -32.71 -16.09
N GLY A 175 -8.78 -33.88 -16.38
CA GLY A 175 -9.65 -34.61 -15.44
C GLY A 175 -8.95 -35.70 -14.62
N LEU A 176 -7.61 -35.80 -14.71
CA LEU A 176 -6.84 -36.88 -14.07
C LEU A 176 -6.42 -36.50 -12.64
N PRO A 177 -6.42 -37.47 -11.69
CA PRO A 177 -5.95 -37.22 -10.32
C PRO A 177 -4.53 -36.63 -10.28
N GLY A 178 -4.37 -35.54 -9.53
CA GLY A 178 -3.09 -34.83 -9.39
C GLY A 178 -2.75 -33.85 -10.54
N TYR A 179 -3.54 -33.80 -11.61
CA TYR A 179 -3.40 -32.83 -12.69
C TYR A 179 -4.28 -31.59 -12.45
N SER A 180 -3.94 -30.47 -13.08
CA SER A 180 -4.68 -29.21 -13.03
C SER A 180 -4.36 -28.33 -14.23
N LEU A 181 -5.12 -27.26 -14.46
CA LEU A 181 -4.71 -26.17 -15.34
C LEU A 181 -4.04 -25.09 -14.49
N TYR A 182 -2.77 -24.83 -14.73
CA TYR A 182 -2.07 -23.71 -14.11
C TYR A 182 -2.35 -22.42 -14.89
N ILE A 183 -2.56 -21.33 -14.17
CA ILE A 183 -2.98 -20.04 -14.69
C ILE A 183 -1.92 -19.03 -14.28
N ARG A 184 -1.43 -18.27 -15.25
CA ARG A 184 -0.36 -17.26 -15.11
C ARG A 184 -0.90 -15.89 -15.52
N PRO A 185 -1.57 -15.14 -14.63
CA PRO A 185 -1.74 -13.71 -14.80
C PRO A 185 -0.38 -13.03 -14.71
N THR A 186 -0.14 -12.03 -15.54
CA THR A 186 1.11 -11.27 -15.59
C THR A 186 0.79 -9.83 -15.94
N MET A 187 1.50 -8.87 -15.36
CA MET A 187 1.35 -7.45 -15.67
C MET A 187 2.73 -6.83 -15.87
N ILE A 188 2.91 -6.12 -16.98
CA ILE A 188 4.19 -5.54 -17.40
C ILE A 188 4.03 -4.06 -17.75
N GLY A 189 5.06 -3.26 -17.47
CA GLY A 189 5.17 -1.89 -17.97
C GLY A 189 5.55 -1.89 -19.47
N THR A 190 4.71 -1.28 -20.30
CA THR A 190 4.88 -1.24 -21.76
C THR A 190 5.25 0.15 -22.30
N GLN A 191 5.41 1.14 -21.44
CA GLN A 191 5.85 2.49 -21.85
C GLN A 191 7.17 2.43 -22.61
N ALA A 192 7.16 2.86 -23.87
CA ALA A 192 8.31 2.91 -24.77
C ALA A 192 9.26 4.08 -24.42
N ALA A 193 9.98 3.99 -23.30
CA ALA A 193 10.92 5.01 -22.86
C ALA A 193 12.03 4.44 -21.96
N LEU A 194 13.26 4.91 -22.16
CA LEU A 194 14.43 4.62 -21.31
C LEU A 194 14.54 5.56 -20.08
N GLY A 195 13.54 6.43 -19.86
CA GLY A 195 13.48 7.28 -18.67
C GLY A 195 12.79 6.52 -17.53
N ILE A 196 13.47 6.37 -16.39
CA ILE A 196 12.90 5.71 -15.21
C ILE A 196 11.82 6.61 -14.60
N ALA A 197 10.56 6.19 -14.70
CA ALA A 197 9.38 6.86 -14.18
C ALA A 197 8.25 5.83 -13.94
N PRO A 198 7.19 6.17 -13.18
CA PRO A 198 5.94 5.41 -13.16
C PRO A 198 5.41 5.15 -14.57
N ALA A 199 4.91 3.93 -14.83
CA ALA A 199 4.50 3.55 -16.17
C ALA A 199 3.24 4.32 -16.59
N LYS A 200 3.28 4.93 -17.78
CA LYS A 200 2.11 5.53 -18.43
C LYS A 200 1.31 4.54 -19.27
N GLU A 201 1.89 3.38 -19.55
CA GLU A 201 1.30 2.30 -20.34
C GLU A 201 1.69 0.96 -19.71
N ALA A 202 0.72 0.06 -19.61
CA ALA A 202 0.92 -1.28 -19.08
C ALA A 202 0.05 -2.30 -19.83
N LEU A 203 0.43 -3.57 -19.71
CA LEU A 203 -0.34 -4.69 -20.25
C LEU A 203 -0.54 -5.74 -19.16
N LEU A 204 -1.79 -6.05 -18.83
CA LEU A 204 -2.16 -7.27 -18.12
C LEU A 204 -2.44 -8.36 -19.15
N TYR A 205 -1.92 -9.56 -18.93
CA TYR A 205 -2.27 -10.73 -19.73
C TYR A 205 -2.38 -11.99 -18.88
N VAL A 206 -3.11 -12.99 -19.36
CA VAL A 206 -3.23 -14.31 -18.72
C VAL A 206 -3.00 -15.39 -19.75
N ILE A 207 -2.06 -16.30 -19.45
CA ILE A 207 -1.82 -17.54 -20.19
C ILE A 207 -2.07 -18.74 -19.28
N CYS A 208 -2.49 -19.85 -19.88
CA CYS A 208 -2.79 -21.10 -19.18
C CYS A 208 -1.95 -22.25 -19.72
N CYS A 209 -1.58 -23.19 -18.85
CA CYS A 209 -0.86 -24.41 -19.20
C CYS A 209 -1.39 -25.61 -18.39
N PRO A 210 -1.65 -26.78 -18.99
CA PRO A 210 -1.93 -27.98 -18.22
C PRO A 210 -0.68 -28.38 -17.44
N VAL A 211 -0.85 -28.87 -16.20
CA VAL A 211 0.25 -29.31 -15.34
C VAL A 211 -0.10 -30.63 -14.65
N GLY A 212 0.87 -31.54 -14.61
CA GLY A 212 0.75 -32.82 -13.92
C GLY A 212 1.10 -32.75 -12.43
N PRO A 213 1.04 -33.90 -11.73
CA PRO A 213 1.54 -34.01 -10.38
C PRO A 213 3.04 -33.71 -10.35
N TYR A 214 3.48 -32.88 -9.40
CA TYR A 214 4.88 -32.52 -9.23
C TYR A 214 5.77 -33.75 -8.92
N TYR A 215 5.16 -34.80 -8.37
CA TYR A 215 5.79 -36.07 -8.05
C TYR A 215 5.04 -37.26 -8.72
N PRO A 216 5.28 -37.53 -10.01
CA PRO A 216 4.52 -38.55 -10.76
C PRO A 216 4.78 -40.00 -10.34
N LYS A 217 5.77 -40.26 -9.48
CA LYS A 217 6.11 -41.59 -8.94
C LYS A 217 5.88 -41.72 -7.42
N GLY A 218 5.00 -40.87 -6.86
CA GLY A 218 4.87 -40.70 -5.40
C GLY A 218 5.83 -39.64 -4.86
N PHE A 219 5.54 -39.09 -3.69
CA PHE A 219 6.29 -37.97 -3.10
C PHE A 219 7.78 -38.32 -3.02
N LYS A 220 8.60 -37.45 -3.62
CA LYS A 220 10.05 -37.52 -3.50
C LYS A 220 10.49 -36.30 -2.70
N PRO A 221 10.91 -36.46 -1.44
CA PRO A 221 11.53 -35.38 -0.68
C PRO A 221 12.65 -34.70 -1.46
N VAL A 222 12.81 -33.39 -1.25
CA VAL A 222 13.81 -32.60 -1.96
C VAL A 222 15.01 -32.27 -1.06
N ALA A 223 16.20 -32.54 -1.56
CA ALA A 223 17.43 -32.09 -0.94
C ALA A 223 17.59 -30.57 -1.12
N LEU A 224 17.74 -29.84 -0.02
CA LEU A 224 17.94 -28.38 -0.01
C LEU A 224 19.38 -28.00 0.31
N TYR A 225 19.80 -26.83 -0.14
CA TYR A 225 21.07 -26.22 0.29
C TYR A 225 20.84 -24.89 1.01
N GLY A 226 21.21 -24.83 2.30
CA GLY A 226 21.17 -23.62 3.12
C GLY A 226 22.27 -22.64 2.72
N THR A 227 21.95 -21.74 1.80
CA THR A 227 22.94 -20.79 1.24
C THR A 227 23.24 -19.66 2.22
N THR A 228 24.51 -19.53 2.61
CA THR A 228 25.04 -18.41 3.41
C THR A 228 25.70 -17.33 2.56
N LYS A 229 25.88 -17.59 1.25
CA LYS A 229 26.52 -16.71 0.27
C LYS A 229 25.54 -15.77 -0.44
N TYR A 230 24.28 -16.17 -0.55
CA TYR A 230 23.25 -15.47 -1.31
C TYR A 230 21.99 -15.25 -0.48
N ILE A 231 21.48 -14.01 -0.49
CA ILE A 231 20.19 -13.66 0.10
C ILE A 231 19.12 -13.55 -0.99
N ARG A 232 17.88 -14.00 -0.72
CA ARG A 232 16.74 -13.80 -1.64
C ARG A 232 16.15 -12.40 -1.53
N ALA A 233 16.10 -11.89 -0.29
CA ALA A 233 15.47 -10.65 0.08
C ALA A 233 16.15 -10.10 1.36
N ALA A 234 15.86 -8.84 1.66
CA ALA A 234 16.29 -8.13 2.85
C ALA A 234 15.16 -7.20 3.34
N PRO A 235 15.16 -6.76 4.62
CA PRO A 235 14.19 -5.81 5.14
C PRO A 235 14.14 -4.52 4.31
N GLY A 236 12.96 -3.91 4.19
CA GLY A 236 12.72 -2.74 3.32
C GLY A 236 12.69 -3.04 1.80
N GLY A 237 13.22 -4.19 1.38
CA GLY A 237 13.26 -4.65 0.00
C GLY A 237 11.89 -5.05 -0.57
N ILE A 238 11.93 -5.84 -1.64
CA ILE A 238 10.74 -6.26 -2.41
C ILE A 238 10.36 -7.74 -2.23
N GLY A 239 10.93 -8.44 -1.24
CA GLY A 239 10.77 -9.89 -1.06
C GLY A 239 9.33 -10.37 -0.84
N GLY A 240 8.51 -9.55 -0.18
CA GLY A 240 7.09 -9.78 0.08
C GLY A 240 6.14 -9.58 -1.12
N TYR A 241 6.66 -9.24 -2.30
CA TYR A 241 5.87 -8.94 -3.50
C TYR A 241 6.21 -9.91 -4.65
N LYS A 242 5.25 -10.19 -5.55
CA LYS A 242 5.42 -11.22 -6.59
C LYS A 242 5.97 -10.66 -7.91
N LEU A 243 7.11 -9.99 -7.81
CA LEU A 243 7.78 -9.26 -8.90
C LEU A 243 8.81 -10.12 -9.62
N GLY A 244 8.97 -9.94 -10.95
CA GLY A 244 9.96 -10.70 -11.74
C GLY A 244 11.40 -10.55 -11.23
N ALA A 245 11.75 -9.33 -10.79
CA ALA A 245 13.04 -8.99 -10.21
C ALA A 245 13.47 -9.85 -9.00
N ASN A 246 12.52 -10.46 -8.26
CA ASN A 246 12.82 -11.32 -7.11
C ASN A 246 13.34 -12.72 -7.49
N TYR A 247 13.24 -13.12 -8.75
CA TYR A 247 13.54 -14.49 -9.19
C TYR A 247 14.87 -14.61 -9.93
N ALA A 248 15.19 -13.64 -10.81
CA ALA A 248 16.41 -13.68 -11.62
C ALA A 248 17.73 -13.76 -10.81
N PRO A 249 17.92 -13.02 -9.69
CA PRO A 249 19.15 -13.10 -8.90
C PRO A 249 19.42 -14.50 -8.30
N GLY A 250 18.35 -15.28 -8.02
CA GLY A 250 18.46 -16.62 -7.46
C GLY A 250 19.01 -17.67 -8.43
N LEU A 251 19.02 -17.41 -9.73
CA LEU A 251 19.42 -18.39 -10.76
C LEU A 251 20.90 -18.79 -10.68
N VAL A 252 21.78 -17.88 -10.24
CA VAL A 252 23.21 -18.20 -10.04
C VAL A 252 23.38 -19.17 -8.86
N ALA A 253 22.71 -18.89 -7.74
CA ALA A 253 22.72 -19.77 -6.57
C ALA A 253 22.15 -21.16 -6.90
N GLN A 254 21.04 -21.21 -7.64
CA GLN A 254 20.42 -22.46 -8.10
C GLN A 254 21.40 -23.32 -8.93
N ARG A 255 22.07 -22.71 -9.91
CA ARG A 255 23.08 -23.39 -10.75
C ARG A 255 24.32 -23.85 -9.97
N GLU A 256 24.66 -23.21 -8.86
CA GLU A 256 25.78 -23.63 -7.99
C GLU A 256 25.44 -24.86 -7.15
N ILE A 257 24.18 -25.01 -6.70
CA ILE A 257 23.77 -26.12 -5.82
C ILE A 257 23.35 -27.38 -6.60
N GLU A 258 22.86 -27.24 -7.83
CA GLU A 258 22.51 -28.38 -8.71
C GLU A 258 23.73 -29.28 -8.97
N LYS A 259 24.92 -28.67 -9.13
CA LYS A 259 26.20 -29.37 -9.26
C LYS A 259 26.60 -30.18 -8.03
N GLN A 260 26.01 -29.87 -6.88
CA GLN A 260 26.27 -30.52 -5.60
C GLN A 260 25.18 -31.56 -5.24
N GLY A 261 24.18 -31.77 -6.12
CA GLY A 261 23.12 -32.76 -5.89
C GLY A 261 21.97 -32.28 -5.00
N TYR A 262 21.83 -30.96 -4.80
CA TYR A 262 20.66 -30.35 -4.18
C TYR A 262 19.71 -29.81 -5.26
N ILE A 263 18.40 -29.81 -4.97
CA ILE A 263 17.35 -29.50 -5.94
C ILE A 263 16.86 -28.06 -5.80
N GLN A 264 16.88 -27.48 -4.61
CA GLN A 264 16.45 -26.10 -4.34
C GLN A 264 17.32 -25.43 -3.26
N ASN A 265 17.43 -24.10 -3.32
CA ASN A 265 18.05 -23.32 -2.25
C ASN A 265 17.09 -23.22 -1.06
N LEU A 266 17.62 -23.35 0.16
CA LEU A 266 17.01 -22.84 1.37
C LEU A 266 17.60 -21.46 1.63
N TRP A 267 16.76 -20.43 1.56
CA TRP A 267 17.20 -19.03 1.66
C TRP A 267 17.37 -18.63 3.12
N LEU A 268 18.59 -18.20 3.45
CA LEU A 268 18.97 -17.77 4.79
C LEU A 268 19.18 -16.26 4.83
N HIS A 269 18.90 -15.64 5.98
CA HIS A 269 19.09 -14.20 6.20
C HIS A 269 19.78 -13.91 7.53
N GLY A 270 20.61 -12.85 7.56
CA GLY A 270 21.29 -12.34 8.75
C GLY A 270 22.40 -13.25 9.31
N PRO A 271 23.14 -12.77 10.33
CA PRO A 271 24.26 -13.50 10.94
C PRO A 271 23.84 -14.76 11.70
N ASP A 272 22.55 -14.87 12.07
CA ASP A 272 21.99 -16.05 12.71
C ASP A 272 21.48 -17.11 11.72
N HIS A 273 21.60 -16.85 10.42
CA HIS A 273 21.14 -17.74 9.36
C HIS A 273 19.67 -18.14 9.56
N LEU A 274 18.83 -17.12 9.68
CA LEU A 274 17.38 -17.25 9.80
C LEU A 274 16.79 -17.81 8.51
N ILE A 275 15.95 -18.82 8.63
CA ILE A 275 15.24 -19.43 7.51
C ILE A 275 14.17 -18.47 7.01
N THR A 276 14.07 -18.30 5.69
CA THR A 276 13.03 -17.49 5.05
C THR A 276 12.14 -18.34 4.14
N GLU A 277 12.70 -18.92 3.07
CA GLU A 277 11.94 -19.63 2.04
C GLU A 277 12.72 -20.82 1.44
N VAL A 278 11.98 -21.79 0.90
CA VAL A 278 12.48 -22.94 0.13
C VAL A 278 12.34 -22.65 -1.36
N GLY A 279 13.38 -22.12 -2.00
CA GLY A 279 13.40 -21.83 -3.43
C GLY A 279 12.37 -20.76 -3.82
N THR A 280 11.17 -21.19 -4.25
CA THR A 280 10.02 -20.30 -4.55
C THR A 280 8.77 -20.66 -3.72
N MET A 281 8.98 -21.32 -2.57
CA MET A 281 7.96 -21.81 -1.64
C MET A 281 8.21 -21.27 -0.22
N ASN A 282 7.16 -21.08 0.57
CA ASN A 282 7.31 -20.72 1.97
C ASN A 282 7.78 -21.91 2.80
N ALA A 283 8.72 -21.70 3.73
CA ALA A 283 9.25 -22.74 4.59
C ALA A 283 8.34 -23.03 5.79
N PHE A 284 8.22 -24.32 6.14
CA PHE A 284 7.68 -24.80 7.41
C PHE A 284 8.63 -25.81 8.04
N VAL A 285 8.75 -25.75 9.36
CA VAL A 285 9.54 -26.69 10.18
C VAL A 285 8.65 -27.20 11.29
N VAL A 286 8.75 -28.49 11.62
CA VAL A 286 7.99 -29.09 12.71
C VAL A 286 8.92 -29.63 13.78
N PHE A 287 8.66 -29.24 15.04
CA PHE A 287 9.44 -29.65 16.20
C PHE A 287 8.58 -30.40 17.22
N LYS A 288 9.20 -31.29 17.99
CA LYS A 288 8.65 -31.89 19.20
C LYS A 288 9.05 -31.03 20.39
N ARG A 289 8.07 -30.49 21.11
CA ARG A 289 8.29 -29.64 22.28
C ARG A 289 8.59 -30.50 23.53
N PRO A 290 9.26 -29.94 24.56
CA PRO A 290 9.54 -30.66 25.81
C PRO A 290 8.28 -31.11 26.59
N ASP A 291 7.17 -30.39 26.40
CA ASP A 291 5.85 -30.72 26.94
C ASP A 291 5.14 -31.88 26.19
N GLY A 292 5.74 -32.38 25.12
CA GLY A 292 5.18 -33.43 24.26
C GLY A 292 4.32 -32.91 23.11
N ALA A 293 4.01 -31.62 23.04
CA ALA A 293 3.25 -31.05 21.93
C ALA A 293 4.05 -31.00 20.62
N THR A 294 3.37 -30.86 19.50
CA THR A 294 3.97 -30.75 18.15
C THR A 294 3.88 -29.29 17.70
N GLU A 295 5.01 -28.62 17.48
CA GLU A 295 5.05 -27.22 17.02
C GLU A 295 5.20 -27.16 15.49
N LEU A 296 4.20 -26.64 14.78
CA LEU A 296 4.31 -26.26 13.37
C LEU A 296 4.74 -24.80 13.27
N VAL A 297 5.95 -24.57 12.77
CA VAL A 297 6.58 -23.25 12.71
C VAL A 297 6.76 -22.78 11.27
N THR A 298 6.51 -21.49 11.02
CA THR A 298 6.89 -20.82 9.76
C THR A 298 7.41 -19.40 10.05
N PRO A 299 8.41 -18.90 9.30
CA PRO A 299 8.87 -17.52 9.40
C PRO A 299 7.74 -16.48 9.22
N PRO A 300 7.74 -15.36 9.96
CA PRO A 300 6.67 -14.35 9.94
C PRO A 300 6.68 -13.50 8.65
N LEU A 301 5.59 -12.77 8.37
CA LEU A 301 5.51 -11.89 7.20
C LEU A 301 6.13 -10.51 7.47
N ASP A 302 7.46 -10.48 7.59
CA ASP A 302 8.28 -9.29 7.90
C ASP A 302 8.63 -8.40 6.68
N GLY A 303 8.12 -8.73 5.49
CA GLY A 303 8.40 -8.05 4.23
C GLY A 303 9.51 -8.69 3.39
N MET A 304 10.29 -9.63 3.92
CA MET A 304 11.20 -10.47 3.14
C MET A 304 10.48 -11.65 2.51
N ILE A 305 9.51 -12.22 3.22
CA ILE A 305 8.80 -13.45 2.84
C ILE A 305 7.53 -13.13 2.03
N LEU A 306 7.35 -13.83 0.91
CA LEU A 306 6.20 -13.70 0.03
C LEU A 306 4.94 -14.28 0.71
N PRO A 307 3.83 -13.53 0.85
CA PRO A 307 2.58 -14.05 1.41
C PRO A 307 1.95 -15.15 0.52
N GLY A 308 2.32 -16.41 0.75
CA GLY A 308 1.82 -17.54 -0.02
C GLY A 308 0.38 -17.92 0.32
N VAL A 309 -0.51 -17.98 -0.68
CA VAL A 309 -1.88 -18.51 -0.49
C VAL A 309 -1.88 -19.93 0.08
N THR A 310 -0.89 -20.75 -0.29
CA THR A 310 -0.71 -22.10 0.27
C THR A 310 -0.22 -22.06 1.72
N ARG A 311 0.73 -21.19 2.08
CA ARG A 311 1.17 -20.95 3.47
C ARG A 311 -0.01 -20.54 4.35
N ASP A 312 -0.78 -19.55 3.90
CA ASP A 312 -1.99 -19.07 4.58
C ASP A 312 -3.00 -20.20 4.78
N SER A 313 -3.30 -20.97 3.73
CA SER A 313 -4.23 -22.11 3.82
C SER A 313 -3.74 -23.21 4.78
N VAL A 314 -2.43 -23.49 4.83
CA VAL A 314 -1.83 -24.43 5.78
C VAL A 314 -1.97 -23.93 7.22
N LEU A 315 -1.68 -22.64 7.47
CA LEU A 315 -1.84 -22.03 8.78
C LEU A 315 -3.30 -22.02 9.25
N SER A 316 -4.26 -21.66 8.38
CA SER A 316 -5.69 -21.69 8.72
C SER A 316 -6.15 -23.11 9.08
N LEU A 317 -5.81 -24.11 8.26
CA LEU A 317 -6.17 -25.52 8.52
C LEU A 317 -5.57 -26.04 9.84
N ALA A 318 -4.29 -25.74 10.09
CA ALA A 318 -3.60 -26.12 11.33
C ALA A 318 -4.23 -25.43 12.56
N ARG A 319 -4.53 -24.12 12.46
CA ARG A 319 -5.19 -23.35 13.53
C ARG A 319 -6.60 -23.87 13.83
N TRP A 320 -7.39 -24.22 12.82
CA TRP A 320 -8.73 -24.79 13.03
C TRP A 320 -8.70 -26.18 13.65
N HIS A 321 -7.70 -27.00 13.35
CA HIS A 321 -7.50 -28.27 14.06
C HIS A 321 -7.09 -28.03 15.52
N ALA A 322 -6.12 -27.14 15.77
CA ALA A 322 -5.60 -26.83 17.10
C ALA A 322 -6.66 -26.19 18.02
N SER A 323 -7.54 -25.33 17.50
CA SER A 323 -8.66 -24.74 18.25
C SER A 323 -9.86 -25.68 18.42
N GLY A 324 -9.85 -26.86 17.76
CA GLY A 324 -10.99 -27.77 17.71
C GLY A 324 -12.13 -27.33 16.76
N GLN A 325 -12.02 -26.17 16.09
CA GLN A 325 -13.01 -25.69 15.13
C GLN A 325 -13.26 -26.65 13.95
N ALA A 326 -12.20 -27.30 13.45
CA ALA A 326 -12.29 -28.32 12.40
C ALA A 326 -11.18 -29.37 12.56
N LYS A 327 -11.50 -30.50 13.20
CA LYS A 327 -10.54 -31.59 13.40
C LYS A 327 -10.24 -32.32 12.08
N ILE A 328 -9.01 -32.14 11.60
CA ILE A 328 -8.42 -32.91 10.50
C ILE A 328 -7.95 -34.27 11.02
N ALA A 329 -8.35 -35.36 10.37
CA ALA A 329 -7.92 -36.72 10.71
C ALA A 329 -6.41 -36.91 10.47
N ASP A 330 -5.79 -37.79 11.27
CA ASP A 330 -4.37 -38.14 11.22
C ASP A 330 -3.39 -36.99 11.56
N LEU A 331 -3.87 -35.79 11.91
CA LEU A 331 -3.07 -34.65 12.37
C LEU A 331 -2.96 -34.67 13.92
N PRO A 332 -1.78 -34.40 14.53
CA PRO A 332 -1.61 -34.50 15.99
C PRO A 332 -2.50 -33.54 16.77
N ASP A 333 -3.22 -34.04 17.78
CA ASP A 333 -4.17 -33.24 18.56
C ASP A 333 -3.53 -32.07 19.31
N ASP A 334 -2.34 -32.29 19.88
CA ASP A 334 -1.54 -31.27 20.59
C ASP A 334 -0.68 -30.44 19.62
N LEU A 335 -1.31 -29.84 18.60
CA LEU A 335 -0.64 -29.00 17.59
C LEU A 335 -0.56 -27.53 18.04
N VAL A 336 0.65 -27.02 18.19
CA VAL A 336 0.94 -25.59 18.37
C VAL A 336 1.31 -24.99 17.01
N VAL A 337 0.76 -23.83 16.66
CA VAL A 337 1.03 -23.16 15.37
C VAL A 337 1.70 -21.80 15.61
N SER A 338 2.95 -21.66 15.17
CA SER A 338 3.80 -20.51 15.48
C SER A 338 4.29 -19.79 14.21
N GLU A 339 3.96 -18.51 14.07
CA GLU A 339 4.60 -17.62 13.09
C GLU A 339 5.78 -16.90 13.78
N ARG A 340 6.96 -17.53 13.78
CA ARG A 340 8.18 -17.04 14.45
C ARG A 340 9.42 -17.30 13.62
N SER A 341 10.47 -16.53 13.86
CA SER A 341 11.79 -16.78 13.27
C SER A 341 12.32 -18.16 13.71
N VAL A 342 12.98 -18.85 12.78
CA VAL A 342 13.67 -20.13 12.99
C VAL A 342 15.07 -20.02 12.40
N SER A 343 16.09 -20.49 13.11
CA SER A 343 17.48 -20.47 12.62
C SER A 343 17.95 -21.84 12.14
N MET A 344 18.93 -21.87 11.24
CA MET A 344 19.61 -23.14 10.93
C MET A 344 20.36 -23.75 12.13
N LYS A 345 20.71 -22.93 13.13
CA LYS A 345 21.28 -23.42 14.40
C LYS A 345 20.26 -24.24 15.18
N GLU A 346 19.02 -23.75 15.27
CA GLU A 346 17.89 -24.43 15.91
C GLU A 346 17.53 -25.74 15.19
N VAL A 347 17.44 -25.74 13.85
CA VAL A 347 17.16 -26.97 13.08
C VAL A 347 18.27 -28.02 13.26
N LYS A 348 19.54 -27.60 13.27
CA LYS A 348 20.68 -28.51 13.48
C LYS A 348 20.71 -29.09 14.90
N GLU A 349 20.30 -28.33 15.91
CA GLU A 349 20.22 -28.84 17.28
C GLU A 349 19.00 -29.75 17.48
N ALA A 350 17.89 -29.45 16.81
CA ALA A 350 16.70 -30.28 16.83
C ALA A 350 16.92 -31.66 16.17
N GLU A 351 17.73 -31.71 15.10
CA GLU A 351 18.16 -32.97 14.46
C GLU A 351 18.99 -33.83 15.44
N LYS A 352 20.06 -33.27 16.01
CA LYS A 352 20.92 -33.96 17.00
C LYS A 352 20.19 -34.46 18.24
N THR A 353 19.20 -33.69 18.72
CA THR A 353 18.41 -34.04 19.92
C THR A 353 17.23 -34.94 19.62
N GLY A 354 16.96 -35.27 18.35
CA GLY A 354 15.81 -36.08 17.93
C GLY A 354 14.46 -35.38 18.11
N THR A 355 14.46 -34.04 18.19
CA THR A 355 13.24 -33.21 18.36
C THR A 355 12.77 -32.59 17.04
N LEU A 356 13.54 -32.67 15.96
CA LEU A 356 13.09 -32.34 14.60
C LEU A 356 12.12 -33.41 14.08
N VAL A 357 10.96 -33.02 13.57
CA VAL A 357 9.88 -33.95 13.13
C VAL A 357 9.74 -34.01 11.61
N GLU A 358 9.69 -32.86 10.94
CA GLU A 358 9.67 -32.75 9.48
C GLU A 358 10.03 -31.32 9.04
N PHE A 359 10.40 -31.15 7.77
CA PHE A 359 10.61 -29.85 7.13
C PHE A 359 9.94 -29.90 5.75
N PHE A 360 9.20 -28.86 5.36
CA PHE A 360 8.56 -28.80 4.04
C PHE A 360 8.41 -27.39 3.47
N GLY A 361 8.39 -27.30 2.15
CA GLY A 361 8.00 -26.09 1.41
C GLY A 361 6.51 -26.11 1.05
N THR A 362 5.89 -24.93 0.97
CA THR A 362 4.49 -24.74 0.51
C THR A 362 4.38 -23.77 -0.67
N GLY A 363 3.55 -24.10 -1.65
CA GLY A 363 3.29 -23.21 -2.80
C GLY A 363 2.45 -23.87 -3.89
N THR A 364 1.82 -23.07 -4.77
CA THR A 364 0.81 -23.54 -5.74
C THR A 364 1.27 -24.72 -6.62
N ALA A 365 2.56 -24.78 -6.99
CA ALA A 365 3.08 -25.81 -7.89
C ALA A 365 2.99 -27.23 -7.30
N ALA A 366 3.63 -27.46 -6.15
CA ALA A 366 3.68 -28.76 -5.47
C ALA A 366 2.59 -28.95 -4.39
N VAL A 367 1.89 -27.87 -4.01
CA VAL A 367 1.06 -27.77 -2.79
C VAL A 367 1.93 -27.87 -1.53
N ILE A 368 2.45 -29.05 -1.22
CA ILE A 368 3.42 -29.30 -0.15
C ILE A 368 4.58 -30.12 -0.75
N SER A 369 5.81 -29.71 -0.43
CA SER A 369 7.07 -30.33 -0.88
C SER A 369 7.89 -30.75 0.34
N PRO A 370 7.91 -32.05 0.73
CA PRO A 370 8.72 -32.52 1.85
C PRO A 370 10.23 -32.41 1.55
N VAL A 371 11.05 -32.38 2.58
CA VAL A 371 12.52 -32.29 2.53
C VAL A 371 13.11 -33.49 3.27
N ASP A 372 14.15 -34.11 2.71
CA ASP A 372 14.91 -35.22 3.33
C ASP A 372 16.26 -34.79 3.91
N ARG A 373 16.86 -33.74 3.36
CA ARG A 373 18.12 -33.18 3.87
C ARG A 373 18.30 -31.70 3.54
N ILE A 374 19.09 -31.04 4.38
CA ILE A 374 19.55 -29.66 4.18
C ILE A 374 21.07 -29.63 4.30
N GLY A 375 21.77 -29.42 3.18
CA GLY A 375 23.20 -29.16 3.17
C GLY A 375 23.49 -27.78 3.75
N TYR A 376 24.31 -27.70 4.80
CA TYR A 376 24.58 -26.46 5.53
C TYR A 376 25.98 -26.46 6.16
N LEU A 377 26.79 -25.46 5.79
CA LEU A 377 28.19 -25.28 6.26
C LEU A 377 29.10 -26.53 6.07
N GLY A 378 28.88 -27.29 4.99
CA GLY A 378 29.69 -28.45 4.62
C GLY A 378 29.19 -29.81 5.12
N GLU A 379 28.08 -29.83 5.86
CA GLU A 379 27.45 -31.06 6.39
C GLU A 379 25.99 -31.17 5.90
N ASP A 380 25.51 -32.39 5.70
CA ASP A 380 24.08 -32.68 5.47
C ASP A 380 23.37 -32.82 6.82
N ILE A 381 22.34 -32.01 7.06
CA ILE A 381 21.39 -32.19 8.17
C ILE A 381 20.25 -33.06 7.65
N HIS A 382 20.03 -34.22 8.25
CA HIS A 382 18.96 -35.14 7.84
C HIS A 382 17.61 -34.76 8.44
N ILE A 383 16.57 -34.74 7.60
CA ILE A 383 15.20 -34.42 8.00
C ILE A 383 14.41 -35.74 8.03
N PRO A 384 13.70 -36.07 9.12
CA PRO A 384 12.85 -37.26 9.14
C PRO A 384 11.71 -37.18 8.12
N THR A 385 11.49 -38.29 7.41
CA THR A 385 10.40 -38.44 6.43
C THR A 385 9.67 -39.75 6.67
N GLY A 386 8.34 -39.78 6.49
CA GLY A 386 7.56 -41.01 6.59
C GLY A 386 7.76 -41.97 5.40
N PRO A 387 7.07 -43.13 5.39
CA PRO A 387 7.30 -44.19 4.39
C PRO A 387 7.03 -43.79 2.94
N ASP A 388 6.18 -42.78 2.72
CA ASP A 388 5.89 -42.21 1.40
C ASP A 388 6.61 -40.88 1.16
N GLY A 389 7.56 -40.50 2.01
CA GLY A 389 8.29 -39.23 1.96
C GLY A 389 7.59 -38.05 2.65
N MET A 390 6.32 -38.14 3.02
CA MET A 390 5.65 -37.11 3.83
C MET A 390 5.73 -37.45 5.31
N GLY A 391 5.75 -36.44 6.18
CA GLY A 391 5.72 -36.62 7.63
C GLY A 391 4.32 -36.43 8.24
N PRO A 392 4.20 -36.48 9.58
CA PRO A 392 2.93 -36.60 10.28
C PRO A 392 2.05 -35.33 10.28
N VAL A 393 2.59 -34.16 9.92
CA VAL A 393 1.82 -32.90 9.85
C VAL A 393 1.56 -32.51 8.39
N SER A 394 2.57 -32.61 7.55
CA SER A 394 2.50 -32.34 6.11
C SER A 394 1.52 -33.26 5.37
N ARG A 395 1.47 -34.56 5.70
CA ARG A 395 0.59 -35.57 5.07
C ARG A 395 -0.91 -35.28 5.24
N PRO A 396 -1.47 -35.13 6.47
CA PRO A 396 -2.90 -34.87 6.65
C PRO A 396 -3.32 -33.49 6.12
N ILE A 397 -2.49 -32.45 6.29
CA ILE A 397 -2.79 -31.11 5.77
C ILE A 397 -2.83 -31.13 4.23
N TRP A 398 -1.90 -31.82 3.57
CA TRP A 398 -1.93 -32.00 2.11
C TRP A 398 -3.20 -32.71 1.63
N LYS A 399 -3.59 -33.80 2.31
CA LYS A 399 -4.81 -34.58 2.01
C LYS A 399 -6.07 -33.72 2.13
N GLN A 400 -6.18 -32.92 3.20
CA GLN A 400 -7.28 -31.97 3.40
C GLN A 400 -7.31 -30.89 2.30
N LEU A 401 -6.16 -30.25 2.06
CA LEU A 401 -6.05 -29.12 1.13
C LEU A 401 -6.30 -29.53 -0.33
N THR A 402 -5.78 -30.68 -0.77
CA THR A 402 -6.05 -31.21 -2.12
C THR A 402 -7.48 -31.71 -2.29
N SER A 403 -8.11 -32.22 -1.22
CA SER A 403 -9.53 -32.57 -1.23
C SER A 403 -10.44 -31.35 -1.37
N ILE A 404 -10.08 -30.22 -0.76
CA ILE A 404 -10.75 -28.93 -0.99
C ILE A 404 -10.53 -28.45 -2.42
N GLN A 405 -9.28 -28.44 -2.91
CA GLN A 405 -8.94 -28.00 -4.28
C GLN A 405 -9.69 -28.78 -5.37
N THR A 406 -9.83 -30.09 -5.19
CA THR A 406 -10.52 -30.99 -6.13
C THR A 406 -12.04 -31.08 -5.88
N GLY A 407 -12.57 -30.34 -4.91
CA GLY A 407 -14.02 -30.31 -4.61
C GLY A 407 -14.57 -31.55 -3.90
N LYS A 408 -13.72 -32.48 -3.46
CA LYS A 408 -14.10 -33.65 -2.65
C LYS A 408 -14.60 -33.24 -1.26
N ILE A 409 -14.05 -32.14 -0.73
CA ILE A 409 -14.57 -31.44 0.44
C ILE A 409 -15.13 -30.09 -0.04
N PRO A 410 -16.44 -29.85 0.09
CA PRO A 410 -17.03 -28.54 -0.19
C PRO A 410 -16.42 -27.46 0.72
N HIS A 411 -15.97 -26.36 0.15
CA HIS A 411 -15.40 -25.22 0.87
C HIS A 411 -15.57 -23.93 0.06
N GLU A 412 -15.74 -22.80 0.72
CA GLU A 412 -15.72 -21.45 0.12
C GLU A 412 -14.43 -21.15 -0.68
N TRP A 413 -13.34 -21.87 -0.38
CA TRP A 413 -12.04 -21.70 -1.04
C TRP A 413 -12.03 -22.30 -2.46
N SER A 414 -13.01 -23.14 -2.81
CA SER A 414 -13.16 -23.76 -4.14
C SER A 414 -14.23 -23.03 -4.94
N VAL A 415 -13.86 -21.90 -5.55
CA VAL A 415 -14.77 -21.03 -6.30
C VAL A 415 -15.13 -21.66 -7.66
N VAL A 416 -16.42 -21.82 -7.94
CA VAL A 416 -16.88 -22.36 -9.24
C VAL A 416 -16.60 -21.38 -10.38
N SER A 417 -15.90 -21.88 -11.40
CA SER A 417 -15.51 -21.14 -12.60
C SER A 417 -16.42 -21.47 -13.79
N VAL A 418 -16.58 -22.76 -14.09
CA VAL A 418 -17.41 -23.26 -15.20
C VAL A 418 -18.19 -24.48 -14.71
N ASP A 419 -19.49 -24.53 -15.00
CA ASP A 419 -20.31 -25.73 -14.79
C ASP A 419 -20.55 -26.41 -16.15
N THR A 420 -19.80 -27.47 -16.45
CA THR A 420 -19.92 -28.14 -17.75
C THR A 420 -21.21 -28.95 -17.90
N SER A 421 -21.88 -29.29 -16.78
CA SER A 421 -23.15 -30.02 -16.82
C SER A 421 -24.26 -29.20 -17.48
N GLN A 422 -24.23 -27.87 -17.32
CA GLN A 422 -25.16 -26.94 -17.98
C GLN A 422 -24.79 -26.62 -19.44
N LEU A 423 -23.56 -26.97 -19.87
CA LEU A 423 -23.09 -26.72 -21.23
C LEU A 423 -23.38 -27.89 -22.18
N GLN A 424 -23.53 -29.12 -21.67
CA GLN A 424 -23.87 -30.28 -22.51
C GLN A 424 -25.23 -30.13 -23.21
N ASP A 425 -26.25 -29.58 -22.53
CA ASP A 425 -27.55 -29.25 -23.13
C ASP A 425 -27.45 -28.25 -24.31
N LEU A 426 -26.43 -27.38 -24.33
CA LEU A 426 -26.18 -26.41 -25.39
C LEU A 426 -25.32 -26.99 -26.52
N ASP A 427 -24.26 -27.72 -26.18
CA ASP A 427 -23.40 -28.40 -27.15
C ASP A 427 -24.21 -29.45 -27.95
N ASP A 428 -25.14 -30.19 -27.34
CA ASP A 428 -26.05 -31.09 -28.07
C ASP A 428 -27.04 -30.35 -28.97
N CYS A 429 -27.48 -29.15 -28.58
CA CYS A 429 -28.36 -28.30 -29.38
C CYS A 429 -27.64 -27.74 -30.62
N ASP A 430 -26.38 -27.31 -30.48
CA ASP A 430 -25.55 -26.87 -31.60
C ASP A 430 -25.03 -28.02 -32.47
N ARG A 431 -24.80 -29.20 -31.89
CA ARG A 431 -24.53 -30.45 -32.64
C ARG A 431 -25.75 -30.87 -33.47
N ALA A 432 -26.96 -30.78 -32.92
CA ALA A 432 -28.20 -31.00 -33.66
C ALA A 432 -28.37 -29.97 -34.80
N ARG A 433 -28.10 -28.67 -34.56
CA ARG A 433 -28.09 -27.64 -35.61
C ARG A 433 -27.03 -27.91 -36.69
N GLY A 434 -25.86 -28.41 -36.31
CA GLY A 434 -24.78 -28.83 -37.21
C GLY A 434 -25.21 -29.98 -38.11
N ILE A 435 -25.81 -31.03 -37.54
CA ILE A 435 -26.37 -32.18 -38.26
C ILE A 435 -27.46 -31.72 -39.24
N VAL A 436 -28.42 -30.90 -38.80
CA VAL A 436 -29.49 -30.34 -39.65
C VAL A 436 -28.92 -29.48 -40.79
N ARG A 437 -27.90 -28.65 -40.55
CA ARG A 437 -27.21 -27.85 -41.58
C ARG A 437 -26.34 -28.67 -42.54
N SER A 438 -25.90 -29.85 -42.13
CA SER A 438 -25.17 -30.79 -42.99
C SER A 438 -26.16 -31.57 -43.88
N TRP A 439 -27.25 -32.07 -43.27
CA TRP A 439 -28.33 -32.74 -43.98
C TRP A 439 -28.99 -31.82 -45.02
N ALA A 440 -29.35 -30.58 -44.65
CA ALA A 440 -29.93 -29.61 -45.58
C ALA A 440 -29.03 -29.30 -46.80
N ARG A 441 -27.70 -29.39 -46.65
CA ARG A 441 -26.74 -29.25 -47.77
C ARG A 441 -26.66 -30.51 -48.63
N LEU A 442 -26.79 -31.69 -48.03
CA LEU A 442 -26.83 -32.98 -48.75
C LEU A 442 -28.10 -33.19 -49.58
N VAL A 443 -29.25 -32.66 -49.16
CA VAL A 443 -30.54 -32.81 -49.89
C VAL A 443 -30.89 -31.62 -50.81
N GLY A 444 -29.97 -30.67 -51.02
CA GLY A 444 -30.08 -29.67 -52.11
C GLY A 444 -31.18 -28.61 -52.00
N PHE A 445 -31.82 -28.43 -50.83
CA PHE A 445 -32.90 -27.43 -50.66
C PHE A 445 -32.34 -26.03 -50.35
N SER A 446 -32.35 -25.14 -51.35
CA SER A 446 -31.76 -23.79 -51.26
C SER A 446 -32.73 -22.65 -50.92
N ASN A 447 -34.05 -22.89 -50.82
CA ASN A 447 -35.03 -21.83 -50.53
C ASN A 447 -36.29 -22.31 -49.78
N ILE A 448 -36.24 -22.35 -48.44
CA ILE A 448 -37.44 -22.31 -47.57
C ILE A 448 -37.16 -21.35 -46.40
N LYS A 449 -38.18 -20.56 -46.00
CA LYS A 449 -38.07 -19.62 -44.87
C LYS A 449 -37.83 -20.39 -43.55
N PHE A 450 -36.62 -20.21 -43.01
CA PHE A 450 -36.09 -20.85 -41.80
C PHE A 450 -36.95 -20.84 -40.51
N PRO A 451 -37.86 -19.88 -40.23
CA PRO A 451 -38.55 -19.81 -38.93
C PRO A 451 -39.59 -20.90 -38.65
N VAL A 452 -40.08 -21.62 -39.66
CA VAL A 452 -41.27 -22.50 -39.49
C VAL A 452 -40.89 -23.92 -39.03
N LEU A 453 -39.83 -24.51 -39.59
CA LEU A 453 -39.36 -25.85 -39.17
C LEU A 453 -38.71 -25.87 -37.78
N LEU A 454 -38.04 -24.78 -37.38
CA LEU A 454 -37.34 -24.71 -36.10
C LEU A 454 -38.31 -24.76 -34.90
N ASN A 455 -39.49 -24.15 -35.04
CA ASN A 455 -40.52 -24.17 -33.98
C ASN A 455 -41.12 -25.57 -33.78
N VAL A 456 -41.34 -26.35 -34.86
CA VAL A 456 -41.89 -27.71 -34.77
C VAL A 456 -40.88 -28.67 -34.11
N ALA A 457 -39.59 -28.54 -34.43
CA ALA A 457 -38.54 -29.36 -33.81
C ALA A 457 -38.30 -29.02 -32.32
N CYS A 458 -38.33 -27.73 -31.94
CA CYS A 458 -38.14 -27.34 -30.54
C CYS A 458 -39.38 -27.61 -29.66
N MET A 459 -40.60 -27.52 -30.19
CA MET A 459 -41.82 -27.83 -29.43
C MET A 459 -41.95 -29.30 -29.04
N ALA A 460 -41.28 -30.21 -29.75
CA ALA A 460 -41.29 -31.65 -29.44
C ALA A 460 -40.44 -32.05 -28.22
N LEU A 461 -39.62 -31.14 -27.65
CA LEU A 461 -38.54 -31.51 -26.73
C LEU A 461 -38.60 -30.98 -25.28
N ARG A 462 -39.62 -30.19 -24.87
CA ARG A 462 -40.04 -30.02 -23.44
C ARG A 462 -41.26 -29.09 -23.29
N PRO A 463 -42.20 -29.38 -22.36
CA PRO A 463 -43.30 -28.47 -22.01
C PRO A 463 -42.92 -27.51 -20.85
N SER A 464 -43.61 -26.35 -20.81
CA SER A 464 -43.65 -25.32 -19.74
C SER A 464 -42.41 -24.43 -19.51
N LEU A 465 -42.51 -23.14 -19.89
CA LEU A 465 -42.50 -21.96 -18.99
C LEU A 465 -42.51 -20.63 -19.80
N SER A 466 -42.95 -19.54 -19.16
CA SER A 466 -43.37 -18.28 -19.82
C SER A 466 -42.30 -17.18 -19.89
N VAL A 467 -42.37 -16.31 -20.91
CA VAL A 467 -41.45 -15.16 -21.13
C VAL A 467 -42.20 -13.81 -21.04
N ARG A 468 -41.54 -12.76 -20.51
CA ARG A 468 -41.90 -11.33 -20.69
C ARG A 468 -40.65 -10.52 -21.10
N PRO A 469 -40.74 -9.51 -21.99
CA PRO A 469 -39.58 -8.74 -22.47
C PRO A 469 -39.44 -7.31 -21.87
N CYS A 470 -38.20 -6.79 -21.85
CA CYS A 470 -37.86 -5.40 -21.53
C CYS A 470 -37.77 -4.48 -22.76
N ARG A 471 -37.73 -3.16 -22.54
CA ARG A 471 -37.46 -2.11 -23.57
C ARG A 471 -36.43 -1.10 -23.08
N ALA A 472 -35.58 -0.60 -23.98
CA ALA A 472 -34.56 0.41 -23.73
C ALA A 472 -34.91 1.78 -24.37
N LYS A 473 -34.25 2.87 -23.94
CA LYS A 473 -34.22 4.19 -24.60
C LYS A 473 -32.89 4.93 -24.37
N TRP A 474 -32.52 5.77 -25.35
CA TRP A 474 -31.32 6.62 -25.40
C TRP A 474 -31.68 8.12 -25.39
N ARG A 475 -30.75 9.02 -25.00
CA ARG A 475 -30.68 10.43 -25.47
C ARG A 475 -29.32 11.11 -25.16
N THR A 476 -29.10 12.31 -25.71
CA THR A 476 -27.77 12.89 -26.04
C THR A 476 -27.64 14.41 -25.80
N GLY A 477 -26.44 14.90 -25.41
CA GLY A 477 -25.77 16.02 -26.14
C GLY A 477 -25.35 17.35 -25.44
N LYS A 478 -24.04 17.69 -25.62
CA LYS A 478 -23.39 19.02 -25.85
C LYS A 478 -23.06 19.99 -24.68
N ALA A 479 -22.10 20.91 -24.96
CA ALA A 479 -21.27 21.69 -24.00
C ALA A 479 -20.81 23.09 -24.54
N ARG A 480 -20.22 23.97 -23.69
CA ARG A 480 -19.08 24.93 -23.97
C ARG A 480 -18.75 25.98 -22.86
N TYR A 481 -17.45 26.12 -22.51
CA TYR A 481 -16.59 27.34 -22.27
C TYR A 481 -17.03 28.56 -21.41
N ILE A 482 -16.19 29.42 -20.76
CA ILE A 482 -14.74 29.55 -20.36
C ILE A 482 -14.64 30.71 -19.31
N TYR A 483 -13.79 30.64 -18.25
CA TYR A 483 -12.85 31.69 -17.71
C TYR A 483 -12.25 31.33 -16.32
N ALA A 484 -11.11 31.92 -15.95
CA ALA A 484 -10.39 31.75 -14.66
C ALA A 484 -10.11 33.10 -13.97
N PRO A 485 -9.80 33.11 -12.65
CA PRO A 485 -8.47 33.58 -12.23
C PRO A 485 -7.85 32.82 -11.01
N CYS A 486 -6.64 33.25 -10.61
CA CYS A 486 -5.71 32.65 -9.64
C CYS A 486 -6.19 32.64 -8.16
N VAL A 487 -5.74 31.65 -7.38
CA VAL A 487 -6.01 31.49 -5.92
C VAL A 487 -4.77 30.94 -5.20
N SER A 488 -4.37 31.55 -4.08
CA SER A 488 -3.33 31.01 -3.18
C SER A 488 -3.92 29.95 -2.23
N THR A 489 -3.33 28.76 -2.18
CA THR A 489 -3.81 27.67 -1.32
C THR A 489 -2.97 27.51 -0.06
N ARG A 490 -3.47 28.06 1.05
CA ARG A 490 -3.23 27.46 2.36
C ARG A 490 -4.16 26.27 2.50
N ASN A 491 -3.57 25.12 2.83
CA ASN A 491 -4.29 23.97 3.34
C ASN A 491 -3.54 23.52 4.60
N TYR A 492 -4.25 23.08 5.65
CA TYR A 492 -3.66 22.11 6.58
C TYR A 492 -3.21 20.88 5.80
N ALA A 493 -2.16 20.23 6.28
CA ALA A 493 -1.67 18.99 5.69
C ALA A 493 -2.65 17.84 6.01
N VAL A 494 -3.67 17.69 5.16
CA VAL A 494 -4.46 16.47 5.13
C VAL A 494 -3.57 15.38 4.55
N VAL A 495 -3.39 14.25 5.25
CA VAL A 495 -2.79 13.06 4.64
C VAL A 495 -3.63 12.72 3.42
N GLY A 496 -3.08 13.02 2.24
CA GLY A 496 -3.82 12.99 0.99
C GLY A 496 -4.44 11.62 0.80
N SER A 497 -5.76 11.54 0.87
CA SER A 497 -6.46 10.31 0.62
C SER A 497 -6.20 9.91 -0.82
N THR A 498 -5.36 8.89 -1.03
CA THR A 498 -5.37 8.08 -2.25
C THR A 498 -6.63 7.20 -2.30
N THR A 499 -7.76 7.80 -1.94
CA THR A 499 -9.10 7.22 -1.91
C THR A 499 -10.04 8.35 -2.30
N TYR A 500 -10.50 8.33 -3.56
CA TYR A 500 -11.64 9.13 -3.96
C TYR A 500 -12.88 8.64 -3.19
N VAL A 501 -13.62 9.57 -2.59
CA VAL A 501 -15.00 9.37 -2.18
C VAL A 501 -15.80 10.51 -2.81
N GLY A 502 -16.75 10.17 -3.68
CA GLY A 502 -17.56 11.16 -4.41
C GLY A 502 -18.60 11.84 -3.53
N GLU A 503 -18.98 13.07 -3.91
CA GLU A 503 -19.94 13.89 -3.16
C GLU A 503 -21.40 13.39 -3.25
N PRO A 504 -22.22 13.62 -2.19
CA PRO A 504 -23.66 13.40 -2.20
C PRO A 504 -24.45 14.57 -2.86
N PRO A 505 -25.73 14.37 -3.24
CA PRO A 505 -26.50 15.35 -4.02
C PRO A 505 -27.00 16.56 -3.21
N SER A 506 -27.18 17.70 -3.90
CA SER A 506 -27.55 19.00 -3.32
C SER A 506 -29.04 19.15 -2.95
N PRO A 507 -29.39 19.76 -1.78
CA PRO A 507 -30.75 20.21 -1.46
C PRO A 507 -31.17 21.52 -2.17
N PRO A 508 -32.46 21.92 -2.13
CA PRO A 508 -33.02 22.93 -3.03
C PRO A 508 -32.83 24.39 -2.58
N SER A 509 -32.89 25.31 -3.55
CA SER A 509 -32.73 26.77 -3.38
C SER A 509 -34.06 27.53 -3.26
N PRO A 510 -34.15 28.51 -2.34
CA PRO A 510 -34.97 29.72 -2.55
C PRO A 510 -34.34 30.99 -1.93
N PRO A 511 -34.94 32.19 -2.08
CA PRO A 511 -35.26 32.94 -3.29
C PRO A 511 -34.48 34.31 -3.30
N PRO A 512 -34.67 35.24 -4.27
CA PRO A 512 -33.67 36.29 -4.54
C PRO A 512 -33.95 37.65 -3.86
N THR A 513 -32.88 38.44 -3.65
CA THR A 513 -32.93 39.90 -3.85
C THR A 513 -31.56 40.49 -4.21
N GLU A 514 -31.58 41.59 -4.99
CA GLU A 514 -30.44 42.27 -5.58
C GLU A 514 -29.87 43.39 -4.67
N GLN A 515 -28.58 43.72 -4.79
CA GLN A 515 -28.12 44.99 -5.41
C GLN A 515 -26.58 45.11 -5.47
N PRO A 516 -26.01 45.88 -6.42
CA PRO A 516 -24.56 45.97 -6.65
C PRO A 516 -23.96 47.30 -6.09
N PRO A 517 -22.71 47.67 -6.41
CA PRO A 517 -21.61 47.63 -5.47
C PRO A 517 -21.23 49.01 -4.89
N SER A 518 -20.56 49.02 -3.73
CA SER A 518 -19.73 50.15 -3.33
C SER A 518 -18.38 49.68 -2.75
N SER A 519 -17.34 50.43 -3.08
CA SER A 519 -15.95 50.08 -2.79
C SER A 519 -15.58 50.43 -1.35
N SER A 520 -15.27 49.41 -0.55
CA SER A 520 -14.30 49.53 0.54
C SER A 520 -13.16 48.57 0.27
N PHE A 521 -11.91 49.03 0.45
CA PHE A 521 -10.77 48.12 0.52
C PHE A 521 -11.01 47.19 1.71
N LYS A 522 -11.26 45.90 1.45
CA LYS A 522 -11.05 44.89 2.48
C LYS A 522 -9.56 44.94 2.88
N PRO A 523 -9.21 44.87 4.17
CA PRO A 523 -7.84 44.54 4.54
C PRO A 523 -7.48 43.18 3.92
N PRO A 524 -6.18 42.92 3.63
CA PRO A 524 -5.75 41.60 3.19
C PRO A 524 -6.24 40.53 4.18
N ASP A 525 -6.84 39.44 3.67
CA ASP A 525 -7.32 38.35 4.52
C ASP A 525 -6.18 37.87 5.43
N ALA A 526 -6.48 37.55 6.70
CA ALA A 526 -5.47 37.27 7.72
C ALA A 526 -4.47 36.15 7.33
N SER A 527 -4.91 35.24 6.45
CA SER A 527 -4.08 34.23 5.79
C SER A 527 -2.92 34.83 4.98
N THR A 528 -3.19 35.84 4.15
CA THR A 528 -2.15 36.50 3.35
C THR A 528 -1.16 37.29 4.22
N ALA A 529 -1.60 37.79 5.39
CA ALA A 529 -0.74 38.50 6.34
C ALA A 529 0.24 37.57 7.08
N PHE A 530 -0.21 36.40 7.57
CA PHE A 530 0.70 35.45 8.23
C PHE A 530 1.66 34.79 7.24
N ASP A 531 1.27 34.53 5.99
CA ASP A 531 2.18 34.03 4.94
C ASP A 531 3.30 35.04 4.67
N ALA A 532 2.93 36.32 4.48
CA ALA A 532 3.89 37.39 4.31
C ALA A 532 4.84 37.52 5.51
N ARG A 533 4.36 37.27 6.75
CA ARG A 533 5.21 37.29 7.95
C ARG A 533 6.17 36.10 8.02
N VAL A 534 5.72 34.87 7.75
CA VAL A 534 6.58 33.67 7.69
C VAL A 534 7.71 33.86 6.67
N LEU A 535 7.38 34.32 5.46
CA LEU A 535 8.36 34.57 4.41
C LEU A 535 9.29 35.76 4.75
N TYR A 536 8.80 36.77 5.47
CA TYR A 536 9.63 37.87 5.97
C TYR A 536 10.65 37.40 7.00
N GLU A 537 10.26 36.61 8.00
CA GLU A 537 11.20 36.11 9.02
C GLU A 537 12.23 35.15 8.41
N LEU A 538 11.82 34.26 7.49
CA LEU A 538 12.80 33.41 6.77
C LEU A 538 13.84 34.22 6.00
N ARG A 539 13.45 35.33 5.36
CA ARG A 539 14.41 36.25 4.68
C ARG A 539 15.29 37.00 5.69
N ARG A 540 14.72 37.41 6.83
CA ARG A 540 15.45 38.11 7.90
C ARG A 540 16.52 37.24 8.54
N HIS A 541 16.24 35.94 8.72
CA HIS A 541 17.16 34.96 9.26
C HIS A 541 18.10 34.32 8.21
N ALA A 542 17.99 34.70 6.93
CA ALA A 542 18.92 34.27 5.88
C ALA A 542 20.23 35.09 5.91
N THR A 543 21.12 34.73 6.84
CA THR A 543 22.45 35.35 7.00
C THR A 543 23.42 35.04 5.84
N PRO A 544 24.40 35.91 5.55
CA PRO A 544 25.45 35.64 4.56
C PRO A 544 26.31 34.42 4.95
N PRO A 545 26.93 33.71 3.99
CA PRO A 545 27.74 32.53 4.27
C PRO A 545 28.96 32.89 5.14
N GLY A 546 29.00 32.37 6.37
CA GLY A 546 30.13 32.51 7.30
C GLY A 546 29.81 32.63 8.79
N SER A 547 28.55 32.82 9.18
CA SER A 547 28.13 32.83 10.60
C SER A 547 27.82 31.43 11.13
N GLU A 548 28.13 31.15 12.40
CA GLU A 548 27.76 29.89 13.08
C GLU A 548 26.23 29.76 13.25
N ASP A 549 25.51 30.88 13.43
CA ASP A 549 24.04 30.96 13.40
C ASP A 549 23.49 30.93 11.97
N ARG A 550 23.74 29.85 11.23
CA ARG A 550 23.21 29.68 9.87
C ARG A 550 21.85 28.97 9.91
N LEU A 551 20.79 29.64 9.45
CA LEU A 551 19.51 29.00 9.21
C LEU A 551 19.67 27.93 8.11
N HIS A 552 19.35 26.68 8.44
CA HIS A 552 19.39 25.57 7.50
C HIS A 552 18.26 25.69 6.47
N ASP A 553 18.60 25.58 5.19
CA ASP A 553 17.57 25.61 4.14
C ASP A 553 16.68 24.36 4.21
N LEU A 554 15.48 24.44 3.65
CA LEU A 554 14.54 23.33 3.72
C LEU A 554 15.08 22.05 3.04
N PRO A 555 15.81 22.10 1.91
CA PRO A 555 16.54 20.96 1.36
C PRO A 555 17.52 20.30 2.35
N GLU A 556 18.27 21.07 3.14
CA GLU A 556 19.21 20.54 4.11
C GLU A 556 18.50 19.88 5.30
N LEU A 557 17.42 20.48 5.82
CA LEU A 557 16.57 19.86 6.83
C LEU A 557 15.93 18.56 6.33
N ILE A 558 15.53 18.51 5.05
CA ILE A 558 15.03 17.29 4.40
C ILE A 558 16.12 16.21 4.27
N LEU A 559 17.36 16.60 3.96
CA LEU A 559 18.49 15.65 3.97
C LEU A 559 18.75 15.10 5.37
N GLN A 560 18.72 15.95 6.41
CA GLN A 560 18.84 15.50 7.81
C GLN A 560 17.69 14.55 8.20
N TYR A 561 16.46 14.84 7.79
CA TYR A 561 15.29 14.00 8.03
C TYR A 561 15.41 12.59 7.41
N LEU A 562 16.01 12.49 6.22
CA LEU A 562 16.24 11.20 5.55
C LEU A 562 17.44 10.43 6.10
N ASP A 563 18.54 11.14 6.39
CA ASP A 563 19.77 10.57 6.95
C ASP A 563 19.60 10.08 8.40
N ARG A 564 18.74 10.76 9.16
CA ARG A 564 18.51 10.51 10.60
C ARG A 564 17.19 9.76 10.86
N SER A 565 16.66 9.09 9.84
CA SER A 565 15.58 8.12 9.98
C SER A 565 16.00 6.99 10.92
N GLU A 566 15.12 6.60 11.84
CA GLU A 566 15.34 5.55 12.86
C GLU A 566 16.59 5.83 13.75
N ARG A 567 17.09 7.08 13.79
CA ARG A 567 18.26 7.47 14.61
C ARG A 567 17.91 7.56 16.09
N VAL A 568 18.61 6.81 16.94
CA VAL A 568 18.53 6.95 18.39
C VAL A 568 19.50 8.04 18.87
N LEU A 569 19.03 8.97 19.69
CA LEU A 569 19.87 9.98 20.34
C LEU A 569 20.62 9.36 21.54
N ASP A 570 21.93 9.64 21.70
CA ASP A 570 22.77 9.09 22.80
C ASP A 570 22.53 9.79 24.16
N VAL A 571 21.32 10.30 24.36
CA VAL A 571 20.81 10.89 25.60
C VAL A 571 19.50 10.21 25.96
N GLY A 572 19.25 10.05 27.26
CA GLY A 572 18.01 9.43 27.75
C GLY A 572 16.94 10.47 28.04
N LEU A 573 15.72 10.23 27.56
CA LEU A 573 14.55 11.05 27.91
C LEU A 573 14.14 10.74 29.37
N PRO A 574 14.09 11.74 30.28
CA PRO A 574 13.65 11.53 31.65
C PRO A 574 12.15 11.20 31.71
N TYR A 575 11.80 10.27 32.57
CA TYR A 575 10.41 9.96 32.92
C TYR A 575 10.05 10.56 34.27
N GLU A 576 8.99 11.37 34.29
CA GLU A 576 8.37 11.93 35.49
C GLU A 576 7.06 11.18 35.77
N SER A 577 7.06 10.23 36.71
CA SER A 577 5.85 9.42 37.01
C SER A 577 4.71 10.21 37.64
N ARG A 578 5.05 11.30 38.34
CA ARG A 578 4.12 12.31 38.83
C ARG A 578 4.79 13.68 38.66
N PRO A 579 4.65 14.33 37.50
CA PRO A 579 5.12 15.70 37.29
C PRO A 579 4.56 16.62 38.38
N SER A 580 5.37 17.58 38.82
CA SER A 580 4.94 18.60 39.78
C SER A 580 3.87 19.53 39.17
N ALA A 581 3.12 20.25 40.01
CA ALA A 581 2.00 21.07 39.53
C ALA A 581 2.43 22.14 38.51
N ASP A 582 3.66 22.67 38.65
CA ASP A 582 4.27 23.59 37.69
C ASP A 582 4.70 22.92 36.38
N ARG A 583 4.98 21.61 36.35
CA ARG A 583 5.35 20.85 35.14
C ARG A 583 4.14 20.40 34.30
N ARG A 584 2.94 20.42 34.88
CA ARG A 584 1.70 20.00 34.22
C ARG A 584 1.11 21.13 33.38
N THR A 585 0.39 20.76 32.32
CA THR A 585 -0.39 21.72 31.54
C THR A 585 -1.63 22.15 32.34
N PRO A 586 -1.88 23.47 32.54
CA PRO A 586 -3.16 23.94 33.05
C PRO A 586 -4.21 23.87 31.93
N PHE A 587 -5.38 23.29 32.23
CA PHE A 587 -6.44 23.07 31.23
C PHE A 587 -7.63 24.03 31.35
N ASP A 588 -7.69 24.82 32.42
CA ASP A 588 -8.81 25.73 32.68
C ASP A 588 -8.66 27.03 31.88
N SER A 589 -9.76 27.51 31.29
CA SER A 589 -9.79 28.69 30.39
C SER A 589 -9.45 30.03 31.05
N ASN A 590 -9.26 30.06 32.37
CA ASN A 590 -8.81 31.23 33.14
C ASN A 590 -7.31 31.16 33.51
N ALA A 591 -6.58 30.12 33.10
CA ALA A 591 -5.13 30.09 33.23
C ALA A 591 -4.50 31.13 32.28
N SER A 592 -3.70 32.04 32.85
CA SER A 592 -3.23 33.28 32.23
C SER A 592 -2.37 33.10 30.97
N GLU A 593 -2.18 34.23 30.28
CA GLU A 593 -1.37 34.56 29.10
C GLU A 593 0.15 34.19 29.21
N GLU A 594 0.52 33.27 30.10
CA GLU A 594 1.91 32.95 30.47
C GLU A 594 2.27 31.45 30.32
N ASN A 595 1.34 30.59 29.90
CA ASN A 595 1.53 29.12 29.86
C ASN A 595 1.42 28.51 28.45
N HIS A 596 2.34 28.88 27.54
CA HIS A 596 2.42 28.21 26.24
C HIS A 596 3.11 26.84 26.38
N THR A 597 2.40 25.77 26.05
CA THR A 597 2.92 24.38 26.02
C THR A 597 2.93 23.77 24.63
N VAL A 598 2.18 24.34 23.69
CA VAL A 598 2.07 23.91 22.29
C VAL A 598 2.51 25.06 21.38
N ALA A 599 3.28 24.73 20.35
CA ALA A 599 3.74 25.62 19.30
C ALA A 599 3.23 25.13 17.93
N MET A 600 3.21 26.01 16.94
CA MET A 600 2.99 25.66 15.54
C MET A 600 4.33 25.45 14.85
N VAL A 601 4.52 24.29 14.23
CA VAL A 601 5.67 24.01 13.35
C VAL A 601 5.27 24.42 11.94
N VAL A 602 6.10 25.22 11.27
CA VAL A 602 5.85 25.77 9.94
C VAL A 602 7.02 25.43 9.03
N HIS A 603 6.74 24.89 7.86
CA HIS A 603 7.72 24.74 6.78
C HIS A 603 7.30 25.62 5.60
N ALA A 604 8.25 26.29 4.96
CA ALA A 604 7.94 27.22 3.87
C ALA A 604 9.01 27.23 2.77
N ALA A 605 8.57 27.44 1.53
CA ALA A 605 9.40 27.64 0.36
C ALA A 605 8.77 28.67 -0.60
N GLN A 606 9.60 29.48 -1.27
CA GLN A 606 9.17 30.47 -2.25
C GLN A 606 10.11 30.52 -3.47
N SER A 607 9.54 30.45 -4.67
CA SER A 607 10.23 30.65 -5.94
C SER A 607 9.46 31.66 -6.79
N GLY A 608 10.12 32.79 -7.13
CA GLY A 608 9.45 33.92 -7.76
C GLY A 608 8.29 34.48 -6.91
N GLU A 609 7.12 34.62 -7.52
CA GLU A 609 5.89 35.04 -6.84
C GLU A 609 5.12 33.89 -6.15
N GLU A 610 5.49 32.63 -6.42
CA GLU A 610 4.81 31.45 -5.86
C GLU A 610 5.45 31.01 -4.53
N HIS A 611 4.62 30.75 -3.52
CA HIS A 611 5.05 30.17 -2.24
C HIS A 611 4.17 28.98 -1.84
N LYS A 612 4.76 28.06 -1.05
CA LYS A 612 4.04 26.98 -0.36
C LYS A 612 4.44 27.02 1.11
N ILE A 613 3.43 26.95 1.98
CA ILE A 613 3.56 26.87 3.43
C ILE A 613 2.75 25.67 3.90
N THR A 614 3.34 24.83 4.76
CA THR A 614 2.69 23.72 5.47
C THR A 614 2.92 23.90 6.97
N HIS A 615 1.95 23.49 7.80
CA HIS A 615 2.06 23.67 9.24
C HIS A 615 1.22 22.66 10.04
N CYS A 616 1.69 22.36 11.24
CA CYS A 616 1.10 21.44 12.22
C CYS A 616 1.38 21.95 13.65
N SER A 617 0.80 21.31 14.65
CA SER A 617 1.12 21.54 16.06
C SER A 617 2.39 20.76 16.47
N GLY A 618 3.01 21.16 17.57
CA GLY A 618 4.13 20.46 18.19
C GLY A 618 4.35 20.94 19.62
N PHE A 619 5.14 20.21 20.39
CA PHE A 619 5.42 20.56 21.79
C PHE A 619 6.88 20.28 22.14
N ALA A 620 7.43 21.09 23.06
CA ALA A 620 8.81 20.92 23.51
C ALA A 620 8.88 19.83 24.60
N ILE A 621 10.00 19.10 24.64
CA ILE A 621 10.29 18.07 25.65
C ILE A 621 11.64 18.35 26.32
N ASN A 622 11.77 17.98 27.58
CA ASN A 622 13.01 18.16 28.33
C ASN A 622 14.00 17.03 28.02
N ALA A 623 14.79 17.19 26.96
CA ALA A 623 15.84 16.26 26.55
C ALA A 623 17.22 16.73 27.09
N PRO A 624 17.83 16.03 28.07
CA PRO A 624 19.15 16.38 28.60
C PRO A 624 20.24 16.30 27.52
N GLY A 625 21.27 17.14 27.63
CA GLY A 625 22.44 17.08 26.76
C GLY A 625 22.31 17.80 25.41
N MET A 626 21.28 18.62 25.21
CA MET A 626 21.27 19.63 24.15
C MET A 626 22.21 20.79 24.48
N SER A 627 22.60 21.55 23.44
CA SER A 627 23.35 22.80 23.60
C SER A 627 22.57 23.83 24.42
N GLU A 628 23.28 24.70 25.13
CA GLU A 628 22.67 25.77 25.92
C GLU A 628 21.81 26.69 25.04
N GLY A 629 20.50 26.77 25.33
CA GLY A 629 19.52 27.54 24.56
C GLY A 629 18.73 26.76 23.51
N GLU A 630 19.10 25.52 23.19
CA GLU A 630 18.34 24.66 22.25
C GLU A 630 17.32 23.77 22.99
N ALA A 631 16.13 23.62 22.41
CA ALA A 631 15.09 22.72 22.89
C ALA A 631 14.70 21.68 21.82
N VAL A 632 14.29 20.49 22.28
CA VAL A 632 13.80 19.42 21.42
C VAL A 632 12.28 19.50 21.31
N PHE A 633 11.79 19.46 20.09
CA PHE A 633 10.37 19.55 19.74
C PHE A 633 9.89 18.24 19.12
N VAL A 634 8.77 17.73 19.61
CA VAL A 634 8.04 16.60 19.02
C VAL A 634 6.95 17.17 18.12
N THR A 635 6.87 16.67 16.89
CA THR A 635 5.76 16.91 15.97
C THR A 635 5.62 15.73 15.00
N CYS A 636 4.66 15.80 14.09
CA CYS A 636 4.46 14.82 13.03
C CYS A 636 5.24 15.17 11.76
N ALA A 637 5.61 14.16 10.97
CA ALA A 637 6.49 14.32 9.82
C ALA A 637 5.76 14.65 8.50
N HIS A 638 4.46 14.34 8.38
CA HIS A 638 3.70 14.51 7.14
C HIS A 638 3.69 15.94 6.57
N THR A 639 3.80 17.00 7.39
CA THR A 639 3.92 18.40 6.91
C THR A 639 5.25 18.68 6.23
N LEU A 640 6.34 18.08 6.72
CA LEU A 640 7.67 18.14 6.13
C LEU A 640 7.74 17.30 4.84
N GLU A 641 7.08 16.15 4.81
CA GLU A 641 6.93 15.34 3.60
C GLU A 641 6.09 16.04 2.51
N GLU A 642 4.98 16.69 2.87
CA GLU A 642 4.16 17.41 1.91
C GLU A 642 4.97 18.52 1.21
N ILE A 643 5.72 19.33 1.98
CA ILE A 643 6.49 20.42 1.39
C ILE A 643 7.74 19.93 0.64
N ARG A 644 8.35 18.82 1.08
CA ARG A 644 9.44 18.13 0.35
C ARG A 644 9.01 17.77 -1.08
N HIS A 645 7.76 17.36 -1.25
CA HIS A 645 7.17 17.03 -2.55
C HIS A 645 6.56 18.24 -3.29
N SER A 646 6.67 19.46 -2.75
CA SER A 646 6.16 20.66 -3.41
C SER A 646 6.95 21.01 -4.68
N PRO A 647 6.27 21.36 -5.80
CA PRO A 647 6.92 21.93 -6.97
C PRO A 647 7.67 23.23 -6.69
N VAL A 648 7.21 24.04 -5.73
CA VAL A 648 7.83 25.34 -5.38
C VAL A 648 9.23 25.14 -4.78
N LEU A 649 9.41 24.10 -3.96
CA LEU A 649 10.70 23.74 -3.38
C LEU A 649 11.66 23.17 -4.43
N ASN A 650 11.12 22.40 -5.38
CA ASN A 650 11.88 21.68 -6.42
C ASN A 650 12.00 22.48 -7.74
N ALA A 651 11.64 23.76 -7.73
CA ALA A 651 11.66 24.64 -8.90
C ALA A 651 13.08 24.85 -9.47
N ILE A 652 13.15 25.16 -10.77
CA ILE A 652 14.37 25.61 -11.45
C ILE A 652 14.07 26.98 -12.08
N PRO A 653 14.72 28.08 -11.65
CA PRO A 653 15.75 28.16 -10.62
C PRO A 653 15.24 27.76 -9.22
N LYS A 654 16.18 27.32 -8.37
CA LYS A 654 15.90 26.94 -6.97
C LYS A 654 15.19 28.08 -6.22
N PRO A 655 14.31 27.76 -5.24
CA PRO A 655 13.62 28.76 -4.44
C PRO A 655 14.60 29.75 -3.79
N HIS A 656 14.24 31.03 -3.82
CA HIS A 656 15.06 32.10 -3.24
C HIS A 656 14.94 32.19 -1.71
N VAL A 657 13.90 31.57 -1.14
CA VAL A 657 13.66 31.50 0.30
C VAL A 657 13.10 30.12 0.62
N SER A 658 13.71 29.40 1.57
CA SER A 658 13.10 28.20 2.15
C SER A 658 13.65 27.93 3.56
N GLY A 659 12.86 27.30 4.42
CA GLY A 659 13.28 26.89 5.76
C GLY A 659 12.11 26.40 6.59
N SER A 660 12.38 26.13 7.87
CA SER A 660 11.36 25.77 8.86
C SER A 660 11.44 26.69 10.09
N LEU A 661 10.29 27.08 10.63
CA LEU A 661 10.14 27.94 11.80
C LEU A 661 9.22 27.27 12.83
N LEU A 662 9.48 27.53 14.10
CA LEU A 662 8.54 27.30 15.19
C LEU A 662 7.88 28.63 15.55
N VAL A 663 6.56 28.59 15.74
CA VAL A 663 5.75 29.77 16.07
C VAL A 663 5.05 29.53 17.40
N SER A 664 5.35 30.36 18.39
CA SER A 664 4.85 30.24 19.76
C SER A 664 4.49 31.61 20.34
N GLY A 665 3.80 31.64 21.48
CA GLY A 665 3.26 32.87 22.04
C GLY A 665 1.82 33.14 21.61
N ASP A 666 1.33 34.35 21.93
CA ASP A 666 -0.05 34.76 21.64
C ASP A 666 -0.32 35.00 20.16
N ALA A 667 -1.59 34.89 19.77
CA ALA A 667 -2.05 35.19 18.41
C ALA A 667 -1.77 36.64 17.96
N SER A 668 -1.70 37.57 18.91
CA SER A 668 -1.42 39.00 18.69
C SER A 668 0.09 39.32 18.55
N SER A 669 0.96 38.52 19.18
CA SER A 669 2.41 38.73 19.23
C SER A 669 3.22 37.43 19.13
N PRO A 670 3.08 36.66 18.03
CA PRO A 670 3.79 35.40 17.86
C PRO A 670 5.30 35.59 17.72
N THR A 671 6.06 34.75 18.43
CA THR A 671 7.52 34.60 18.33
C THR A 671 7.85 33.51 17.32
N PHE A 672 8.76 33.83 16.39
CA PHE A 672 9.24 32.92 15.35
C PHE A 672 10.69 32.50 15.65
N SER A 673 10.93 31.21 15.85
CA SER A 673 12.26 30.64 16.10
C SER A 673 12.67 29.71 14.95
N PRO A 674 13.84 29.89 14.32
CA PRO A 674 14.34 28.95 13.32
C PRO A 674 14.50 27.52 13.84
N VAL A 675 14.11 26.53 13.02
CA VAL A 675 14.48 25.13 13.25
C VAL A 675 15.94 24.95 12.84
N SER A 676 16.78 24.54 13.79
CA SER A 676 18.22 24.35 13.61
C SER A 676 18.54 22.95 13.06
N ALA A 677 17.80 21.92 13.43
CA ALA A 677 18.09 20.56 12.97
C ALA A 677 16.87 19.63 12.99
N VAL A 678 16.94 18.56 12.19
CA VAL A 678 16.14 17.35 12.42
C VAL A 678 17.02 16.39 13.22
N LEU A 679 16.65 16.10 14.47
CA LEU A 679 17.47 15.28 15.37
C LEU A 679 17.29 13.78 15.12
N SER A 680 16.05 13.35 14.86
CA SER A 680 15.66 11.99 14.56
C SER A 680 14.26 11.97 13.91
N ALA A 681 13.93 10.92 13.15
CA ALA A 681 12.61 10.71 12.57
C ALA A 681 12.19 9.23 12.61
N LEU A 682 10.89 8.98 12.83
CA LEU A 682 10.26 7.65 12.74
C LEU A 682 9.15 7.68 11.70
N HIS A 683 9.49 7.49 10.42
CA HIS A 683 8.52 7.55 9.31
C HIS A 683 7.35 6.56 9.48
N ARG A 684 7.58 5.39 10.12
CA ARG A 684 6.54 4.37 10.35
C ARG A 684 5.45 4.83 11.33
N SER A 685 5.81 5.74 12.23
CA SER A 685 4.95 6.26 13.29
C SER A 685 4.60 7.74 13.07
N ASP A 686 4.94 8.31 11.91
CA ASP A 686 4.78 9.74 11.57
C ASP A 686 5.26 10.70 12.68
N LEU A 687 6.44 10.46 13.27
CA LEU A 687 7.06 11.34 14.26
C LEU A 687 8.39 11.91 13.77
N VAL A 688 8.67 13.16 14.15
CA VAL A 688 9.97 13.81 13.95
C VAL A 688 10.36 14.62 15.18
N LEU A 689 11.64 14.55 15.54
CA LEU A 689 12.26 15.40 16.56
C LEU A 689 13.01 16.53 15.87
N LEU A 690 12.64 17.77 16.20
CA LEU A 690 13.28 18.99 15.71
C LEU A 690 14.09 19.65 16.84
N SER A 691 15.24 20.24 16.49
CA SER A 691 15.96 21.17 17.35
C SER A 691 15.64 22.59 16.92
N ALA A 692 15.49 23.49 17.90
CA ALA A 692 15.36 24.91 17.68
C ALA A 692 15.70 25.68 18.95
N THR A 693 16.02 26.96 18.80
CA THR A 693 16.29 27.83 19.94
C THR A 693 15.01 28.04 20.75
N ALA A 694 15.09 27.75 22.05
CA ALA A 694 13.96 27.71 22.95
C ALA A 694 13.27 29.09 23.06
N PRO A 695 11.98 29.22 22.69
CA PRO A 695 11.23 30.44 22.97
C PRO A 695 11.12 30.64 24.49
N ALA A 696 11.42 31.84 24.99
CA ALA A 696 11.53 32.13 26.41
C ALA A 696 10.28 31.76 27.25
N ASN A 697 9.10 31.75 26.62
CA ASN A 697 7.81 31.50 27.26
C ASN A 697 7.22 30.10 26.97
N LEU A 698 7.94 29.22 26.26
CA LEU A 698 7.44 27.89 25.92
C LEU A 698 7.92 26.84 26.94
N ARG A 699 6.97 26.15 27.57
CA ARG A 699 7.22 25.19 28.64
C ARG A 699 7.31 23.77 28.07
N THR A 700 8.36 23.02 28.45
CA THR A 700 8.52 21.62 28.02
C THR A 700 7.55 20.71 28.76
N LEU A 701 6.97 19.72 28.06
CA LEU A 701 6.06 18.75 28.64
C LEU A 701 6.79 17.48 29.13
N PRO A 702 6.33 16.86 30.22
CA PRO A 702 6.74 15.51 30.63
C PRO A 702 6.08 14.45 29.74
N VAL A 703 6.79 13.36 29.46
CA VAL A 703 6.34 12.28 28.55
C VAL A 703 6.30 10.95 29.30
N SER A 704 5.24 10.16 29.09
CA SER A 704 5.10 8.81 29.65
C SER A 704 5.69 7.75 28.72
N PRO A 705 6.60 6.87 29.21
CA PRO A 705 7.01 5.65 28.51
C PRO A 705 6.05 4.48 28.79
N TYR A 706 4.94 4.73 29.49
CA TYR A 706 3.92 3.75 29.78
C TYR A 706 2.62 4.10 29.04
N PRO A 707 1.98 3.12 28.38
CA PRO A 707 0.72 3.32 27.69
C PRO A 707 -0.39 3.48 28.72
N ALA A 708 -1.27 4.46 28.48
CA ALA A 708 -2.49 4.62 29.26
C ALA A 708 -3.43 3.43 29.02
N HIS A 709 -4.33 3.14 29.96
CA HIS A 709 -5.31 2.09 29.78
C HIS A 709 -6.54 2.61 29.01
N PRO A 710 -7.28 1.76 28.27
CA PRO A 710 -8.63 2.05 27.84
C PRO A 710 -9.48 2.58 29.01
N GLY A 711 -10.16 3.71 28.81
CA GLY A 711 -10.88 4.44 29.85
C GLY A 711 -10.11 5.54 30.56
N THR A 712 -8.79 5.72 30.33
CA THR A 712 -8.03 6.86 30.91
C THR A 712 -8.57 8.20 30.37
N PRO A 713 -8.96 9.15 31.25
CA PRO A 713 -9.36 10.50 30.86
C PRO A 713 -8.17 11.31 30.33
N ILE A 714 -8.39 12.08 29.27
CA ILE A 714 -7.33 12.83 28.59
C ILE A 714 -7.71 14.29 28.30
N ARG A 715 -6.68 15.06 27.94
CA ARG A 715 -6.77 16.37 27.31
C ARG A 715 -5.96 16.37 26.02
N ALA A 716 -6.61 16.76 24.93
CA ALA A 716 -6.00 16.88 23.62
C ALA A 716 -6.11 18.33 23.11
N HIS A 717 -5.04 18.87 22.55
CA HIS A 717 -4.99 20.28 22.07
C HIS A 717 -5.49 20.39 20.61
N PHE A 718 -6.78 20.68 20.44
CA PHE A 718 -7.39 20.76 19.11
C PHE A 718 -7.14 22.12 18.45
N VAL A 719 -7.02 22.12 17.12
CA VAL A 719 -6.74 23.32 16.30
C VAL A 719 -7.59 23.36 15.02
N CYS A 720 -8.15 24.51 14.66
CA CYS A 720 -8.95 24.74 13.45
C CYS A 720 -8.67 26.11 12.80
N GLU A 721 -9.04 26.31 11.52
CA GLU A 721 -8.87 27.63 10.84
C GLU A 721 -9.88 28.67 11.32
N ALA A 722 -11.10 28.22 11.62
CA ALA A 722 -12.20 29.03 12.12
C ALA A 722 -13.01 28.21 13.14
N PRO A 723 -13.53 28.83 14.21
CA PRO A 723 -14.27 28.11 15.24
C PRO A 723 -15.57 27.52 14.65
N PRO A 724 -16.02 26.33 15.11
CA PRO A 724 -17.23 25.70 14.60
C PRO A 724 -18.48 26.59 14.73
N THR A 725 -19.30 26.67 13.68
CA THR A 725 -20.47 27.56 13.60
C THR A 725 -21.80 26.81 13.45
N SER A 726 -22.14 25.90 14.39
CA SER A 726 -23.50 25.31 14.40
C SER A 726 -24.03 24.79 15.75
N THR A 727 -25.13 25.43 16.20
CA THR A 727 -26.37 24.82 16.75
C THR A 727 -26.38 23.97 18.02
N SER A 728 -25.27 23.63 18.65
CA SER A 728 -25.27 23.07 20.01
C SER A 728 -24.34 23.88 20.92
N ASP A 729 -24.93 24.55 21.92
CA ASP A 729 -24.24 25.51 22.80
C ASP A 729 -23.06 24.92 23.59
N ALA A 730 -22.91 23.60 23.64
CA ALA A 730 -21.82 22.90 24.32
C ALA A 730 -20.45 22.93 23.60
N ASP A 731 -20.41 23.07 22.27
CA ASP A 731 -19.17 22.97 21.49
C ASP A 731 -18.56 24.32 21.10
N ALA A 732 -19.34 25.40 21.16
CA ALA A 732 -18.89 26.75 20.81
C ALA A 732 -18.02 27.39 21.90
N ASP A 733 -18.28 27.10 23.18
CA ASP A 733 -17.58 27.71 24.31
C ASP A 733 -16.10 27.28 24.40
N GLY A 734 -15.20 28.24 24.65
CA GLY A 734 -13.82 27.98 25.03
C GLY A 734 -12.80 27.77 23.90
N TRP A 735 -13.16 28.02 22.63
CA TRP A 735 -12.15 28.19 21.57
C TRP A 735 -11.50 29.58 21.68
N THR A 736 -10.18 29.65 21.64
CA THR A 736 -9.42 30.91 21.68
C THR A 736 -8.64 31.14 20.38
N PRO A 737 -8.42 32.40 19.96
CA PRO A 737 -7.53 32.70 18.85
C PRO A 737 -6.11 32.21 19.13
N TRP A 738 -5.50 31.54 18.16
CA TRP A 738 -4.15 30.99 18.22
C TRP A 738 -3.29 31.51 17.05
N VAL A 739 -2.02 31.12 17.03
CA VAL A 739 -1.04 31.64 16.07
C VAL A 739 -1.44 31.35 14.62
N GLY A 740 -1.05 32.23 13.71
CA GLY A 740 -1.31 32.08 12.27
C GLY A 740 -2.71 32.42 11.79
N GLY A 741 -3.57 32.93 12.67
CA GLY A 741 -5.00 33.19 12.41
C GLY A 741 -5.88 31.97 12.64
N THR A 742 -5.36 30.95 13.33
CA THR A 742 -6.06 29.72 13.70
C THR A 742 -6.77 29.88 15.05
N TRP A 743 -7.47 28.85 15.49
CA TRP A 743 -8.14 28.78 16.80
C TRP A 743 -7.79 27.47 17.48
N SER A 744 -7.59 27.49 18.80
CA SER A 744 -7.27 26.29 19.59
C SER A 744 -8.15 26.11 20.83
N LYS A 745 -8.21 24.87 21.34
CA LYS A 745 -8.91 24.51 22.57
C LYS A 745 -8.33 23.21 23.15
N TRP A 746 -8.19 23.14 24.47
CA TRP A 746 -7.97 21.86 25.16
C TRP A 746 -9.31 21.12 25.32
N VAL A 747 -9.43 19.98 24.66
CA VAL A 747 -10.66 19.16 24.65
C VAL A 747 -10.50 17.98 25.60
N ARG A 748 -11.48 17.76 26.48
CA ARG A 748 -11.56 16.56 27.33
C ARG A 748 -11.98 15.37 26.46
N GLY A 749 -11.29 14.25 26.63
CA GLY A 749 -11.60 13.00 25.96
C GLY A 749 -11.27 11.79 26.82
N THR A 750 -11.28 10.61 26.20
CA THR A 750 -10.96 9.32 26.83
C THR A 750 -10.18 8.43 25.86
N VAL A 751 -9.18 7.70 26.34
CA VAL A 751 -8.51 6.63 25.58
C VAL A 751 -9.50 5.49 25.34
N VAL A 752 -9.71 5.12 24.07
CA VAL A 752 -10.67 4.08 23.69
C VAL A 752 -9.99 2.73 23.56
N GLU A 753 -8.93 2.64 22.76
CA GLU A 753 -8.20 1.40 22.47
C GLU A 753 -6.82 1.70 21.87
N TYR A 754 -5.98 0.68 21.76
CA TYR A 754 -4.73 0.73 21.00
C TYR A 754 -4.80 -0.26 19.83
N ARG A 755 -4.03 0.00 18.78
CA ARG A 755 -3.88 -0.90 17.64
C ARG A 755 -2.43 -1.07 17.22
N ASP A 756 -2.13 -2.24 16.67
CA ASP A 756 -0.83 -2.54 16.09
C ASP A 756 -0.68 -1.96 14.67
N SER A 757 0.52 -2.07 14.08
CA SER A 757 0.78 -1.56 12.72
C SER A 757 -0.05 -2.23 11.61
N ALA A 758 -0.70 -3.37 11.90
CA ALA A 758 -1.65 -4.01 10.99
C ALA A 758 -3.07 -3.43 11.13
N GLY A 759 -3.39 -2.75 12.24
CA GLY A 759 -4.72 -2.21 12.54
C GLY A 759 -5.56 -3.12 13.44
N ARG A 760 -4.96 -4.15 14.05
CA ARG A 760 -5.60 -5.09 14.98
C ARG A 760 -5.60 -4.50 16.39
N GLU A 761 -6.60 -4.82 17.21
CA GLU A 761 -6.64 -4.44 18.64
C GLU A 761 -5.36 -4.93 19.34
N ALA A 762 -4.69 -4.02 20.06
CA ALA A 762 -3.46 -4.28 20.81
C ALA A 762 -3.66 -3.86 22.27
N LYS A 763 -3.08 -4.61 23.22
CA LYS A 763 -3.39 -4.42 24.65
C LYS A 763 -2.21 -3.81 25.43
N PRO A 764 -2.38 -2.63 26.05
CA PRO A 764 -1.43 -2.08 27.02
C PRO A 764 -1.01 -3.10 28.08
N GLY A 765 0.30 -3.29 28.26
CA GLY A 765 0.89 -4.26 29.19
C GLY A 765 0.96 -5.70 28.68
N SER A 766 0.65 -5.96 27.41
CA SER A 766 0.93 -7.23 26.73
C SER A 766 2.26 -7.18 25.95
N TYR A 767 2.53 -8.19 25.11
CA TYR A 767 3.63 -8.16 24.13
C TYR A 767 3.22 -7.58 22.77
N ASP A 768 2.01 -7.04 22.63
CA ASP A 768 1.52 -6.43 21.39
C ASP A 768 2.25 -5.11 21.12
N ALA A 769 2.62 -4.85 19.86
CA ALA A 769 3.21 -3.57 19.48
C ALA A 769 2.13 -2.47 19.44
N LEU A 770 2.26 -1.46 20.31
CA LEU A 770 1.33 -0.33 20.38
C LEU A 770 1.75 0.73 19.35
N ALA A 771 1.27 0.58 18.11
CA ALA A 771 1.62 1.50 17.02
C ALA A 771 0.67 2.71 16.94
N HIS A 772 -0.57 2.54 17.35
CA HIS A 772 -1.65 3.50 17.16
C HIS A 772 -2.51 3.64 18.41
N LEU A 773 -2.82 4.89 18.78
CA LEU A 773 -3.70 5.27 19.87
C LEU A 773 -5.06 5.74 19.30
N HIS A 774 -6.15 5.16 19.78
CA HIS A 774 -7.50 5.61 19.49
C HIS A 774 -8.10 6.28 20.74
N PHE A 775 -8.64 7.47 20.56
CA PHE A 775 -9.28 8.27 21.61
C PHE A 775 -10.51 8.98 21.05
N ASP A 776 -11.40 9.39 21.94
CA ASP A 776 -12.65 10.10 21.64
C ASP A 776 -12.73 11.38 22.50
N PRO A 777 -13.14 12.55 21.98
CA PRO A 777 -13.57 12.81 20.60
C PRO A 777 -12.40 12.78 19.60
N PRO A 778 -12.67 12.56 18.29
CA PRO A 778 -11.65 12.58 17.26
C PRO A 778 -11.09 14.01 17.03
N PRO A 779 -9.80 14.15 16.68
CA PRO A 779 -9.15 15.44 16.47
C PRO A 779 -9.62 16.13 15.19
N THR A 780 -9.58 17.47 15.19
CA THR A 780 -9.72 18.27 13.97
C THR A 780 -8.43 18.19 13.12
N PRO A 781 -8.51 18.35 11.77
CA PRO A 781 -7.36 18.25 10.87
C PRO A 781 -6.13 19.09 11.25
N GLY A 782 -6.32 20.30 11.80
CA GLY A 782 -5.22 21.17 12.22
C GLY A 782 -4.45 20.72 13.47
N SER A 783 -4.97 19.73 14.21
CA SER A 783 -4.43 19.28 15.50
C SER A 783 -3.22 18.36 15.40
N SER A 784 -2.81 17.97 14.18
CA SER A 784 -1.72 17.00 13.99
C SER A 784 -0.41 17.48 14.61
N GLY A 785 0.38 16.57 15.16
CA GLY A 785 1.58 16.83 15.96
C GLY A 785 1.31 17.39 17.38
N GLY A 786 0.06 17.69 17.73
CA GLY A 786 -0.31 18.18 19.06
C GLY A 786 -0.28 17.07 20.13
N PRO A 787 -0.04 17.40 21.41
CA PRO A 787 0.05 16.43 22.50
C PRO A 787 -1.33 15.89 22.92
N ILE A 788 -1.35 14.62 23.31
CA ILE A 788 -2.42 13.93 24.03
C ILE A 788 -1.91 13.71 25.45
N VAL A 789 -2.53 14.36 26.43
CA VAL A 789 -2.08 14.41 27.84
C VAL A 789 -3.06 13.63 28.71
N ASP A 790 -2.57 12.77 29.59
CA ASP A 790 -3.38 12.15 30.64
C ASP A 790 -3.79 13.22 31.68
N GLU A 791 -5.09 13.32 31.97
CA GLU A 791 -5.64 14.34 32.86
C GLU A 791 -5.18 14.17 34.32
N GLU A 792 -4.87 12.94 34.78
CA GLU A 792 -4.45 12.69 36.17
C GLU A 792 -2.96 12.93 36.39
N SER A 793 -2.09 12.40 35.52
CA SER A 793 -0.64 12.63 35.64
C SER A 793 -0.18 13.99 35.10
N GLY A 794 -0.86 14.51 34.06
CA GLY A 794 -0.39 15.66 33.28
C GLY A 794 0.79 15.34 32.35
N ALA A 795 1.09 14.06 32.11
CA ALA A 795 2.12 13.62 31.17
C ALA A 795 1.53 13.34 29.77
N VAL A 796 2.35 13.57 28.73
CA VAL A 796 2.02 13.22 27.35
C VAL A 796 2.03 11.69 27.20
N ILE A 797 0.90 11.14 26.78
CA ILE A 797 0.69 9.71 26.51
C ILE A 797 0.57 9.39 25.01
N GLY A 798 0.48 10.43 24.16
CA GLY A 798 0.55 10.29 22.70
C GLY A 798 0.62 11.60 21.94
N VAL A 799 0.74 11.50 20.62
CA VAL A 799 0.81 12.61 19.67
C VAL A 799 -0.31 12.45 18.63
N MET A 800 -1.08 13.50 18.35
CA MET A 800 -2.20 13.42 17.40
C MET A 800 -1.72 13.37 15.94
N LEU A 801 -2.42 12.63 15.09
CA LEU A 801 -2.15 12.55 13.65
C LEU A 801 -3.05 13.45 12.79
N GLY A 802 -4.04 14.13 13.40
CA GLY A 802 -4.99 15.07 12.78
C GLY A 802 -5.93 14.47 11.72
N THR A 803 -5.56 13.36 11.09
CA THR A 803 -6.31 12.66 10.06
C THR A 803 -6.35 11.16 10.35
N GLN A 804 -7.38 10.49 9.83
CA GLN A 804 -7.57 9.06 10.04
C GLN A 804 -6.70 8.25 9.06
N LEU A 805 -5.77 7.46 9.58
CA LEU A 805 -5.08 6.46 8.76
C LEU A 805 -6.00 5.25 8.56
N GLN A 806 -6.73 5.22 7.44
CA GLN A 806 -7.50 4.05 7.02
C GLN A 806 -6.59 3.02 6.37
N ASN A 807 -6.49 1.83 6.95
CA ASN A 807 -5.79 0.72 6.34
C ASN A 807 -6.71 0.06 5.28
N ARG A 808 -6.26 -0.02 4.02
CA ARG A 808 -7.00 -0.67 2.94
C ARG A 808 -7.23 -2.18 3.13
N VAL A 809 -6.62 -2.80 4.15
CA VAL A 809 -6.68 -4.25 4.40
C VAL A 809 -7.44 -4.61 5.68
N GLU A 810 -7.22 -3.89 6.78
CA GLU A 810 -7.87 -4.12 8.08
C GLU A 810 -8.01 -2.81 8.88
N GLY A 811 -9.25 -2.27 8.95
CA GLY A 811 -9.66 -1.30 9.98
C GLY A 811 -9.03 0.10 9.97
N VAL A 812 -9.36 0.83 11.04
CA VAL A 812 -8.92 2.21 11.33
C VAL A 812 -7.66 2.16 12.20
N ARG A 813 -6.62 2.94 11.88
CA ARG A 813 -5.35 3.00 12.64
C ARG A 813 -5.29 4.14 13.66
N GLY A 814 -6.37 4.34 14.41
CA GLY A 814 -6.43 5.36 15.47
C GLY A 814 -6.36 6.81 14.98
N TRP A 815 -6.15 7.71 15.94
CA TRP A 815 -6.06 9.18 15.75
C TRP A 815 -4.77 9.78 16.30
N GLY A 816 -3.92 8.96 16.93
CA GLY A 816 -2.63 9.37 17.46
C GLY A 816 -1.62 8.23 17.52
N VAL A 817 -0.41 8.59 17.95
CA VAL A 817 0.76 7.73 18.12
C VAL A 817 1.03 7.61 19.62
N PRO A 818 1.22 6.42 20.19
CA PRO A 818 1.59 6.28 21.61
C PRO A 818 2.91 6.97 21.94
N ALA A 819 3.00 7.61 23.11
CA ALA A 819 4.20 8.34 23.53
C ALA A 819 5.44 7.44 23.73
N GLU A 820 5.26 6.13 23.87
CA GLU A 820 6.32 5.13 23.84
C GLU A 820 7.21 5.25 22.60
N MET A 821 6.63 5.59 21.44
CA MET A 821 7.36 5.80 20.19
C MET A 821 8.35 6.99 20.28
N ILE A 822 8.10 7.97 21.15
CA ILE A 822 9.05 9.07 21.40
C ILE A 822 10.29 8.49 22.09
N PHE A 823 10.12 7.57 23.05
CA PHE A 823 11.24 6.95 23.77
C PHE A 823 12.13 6.06 22.88
N GLU A 824 11.61 5.50 21.78
CA GLU A 824 12.42 4.79 20.79
C GLU A 824 13.46 5.69 20.09
N MET A 825 13.22 7.01 20.06
CA MET A 825 14.13 8.01 19.48
C MET A 825 15.25 8.42 20.46
N PHE A 826 15.22 7.92 21.70
CA PHE A 826 16.17 8.22 22.78
C PHE A 826 16.83 6.95 23.34
N ARG A 827 17.96 7.12 24.01
CA ARG A 827 18.66 6.01 24.64
C ARG A 827 17.97 5.60 25.94
N LEU A 828 17.48 4.35 26.00
CA LEU A 828 16.83 3.81 27.19
C LEU A 828 17.78 3.77 28.42
N PRO A 829 17.35 4.25 29.61
CA PRO A 829 18.12 4.16 30.84
C PRO A 829 18.50 2.71 31.21
N GLY A 830 19.71 2.50 31.71
CA GLY A 830 20.19 1.19 32.19
C GLY A 830 20.71 0.24 31.10
N LEU A 831 20.28 0.39 29.83
CA LEU A 831 20.80 -0.41 28.73
C LEU A 831 22.12 0.16 28.18
N LYS A 832 23.24 -0.37 28.71
CA LYS A 832 24.54 -0.29 28.03
C LYS A 832 24.55 -1.29 26.86
N LEU A 833 23.98 -0.87 25.73
CA LEU A 833 24.28 -1.50 24.44
C LEU A 833 25.82 -1.55 24.29
N LYS A 834 26.36 -2.75 24.09
CA LYS A 834 27.77 -2.90 23.71
C LYS A 834 27.93 -2.23 22.35
N ARG A 835 28.80 -1.22 22.25
CA ARG A 835 29.22 -0.69 20.94
C ARG A 835 29.74 -1.85 20.10
N GLN A 836 29.09 -2.11 18.97
CA GLN A 836 29.61 -2.92 17.86
C GLN A 836 30.29 -1.96 16.88
#